data_AF-A0A4Y2HP45-F1
#
_entry.id   AF-A0A4Y2HP45-F1
#
_cell.length_a   1.000
_cell.length_b   1.000
_cell.length_c   1.000
_cell.angle_alpha   90.00
_cell.angle_beta   90.00
_cell.angle_gamma   90.00
#
_symmetry.space_group_name_H-M   'P 1'
#
loop_
_entity.id
_entity.type
_entity.pdbx_description
1 polymer ?
#
loop_
_entity_poly.entity_id
_entity_poly.type
_entity_poly.pdbx_seq_one_letter_code
_entity_poly.pdbx_strand_id
1 'polypeptide(L)'
;MWAKTSSSMCRSHHRKVLVLVYVLILLVITVNAKDKKKTADEQNSQTFTQTVESTQNSKIDDDDMDSNTKPLFTDLRTSQVYNFVENSKKKKDKTEDYKTSSSSEETSDILNQKLVEKLRKEIEMLNINDDEVISHEDLYRIITSKEKEFYGTAEETMLFQELSEEEFEQLIKNENKIETTTKITIKEVDPNPTFSDLNSNEIYHTSSPTHSLVPPDVSSATVEIPEPPPKPKVKEEPELTEEEKQAKVLYETAVMILNSTKPDKKRAYDLFKQAAELNHLEAGKIVGQAYFFGDVFPQNLTAARYWFEKLATEKGSPFAQMYLGLMYAAGLGNPPHLAKAILHYTFAALGGDTWAQMVMGYRHWAGLGVVPNCESALTYYRKVAKKVEEELSTNGGSVIQRIRLYDEAENLGSTAGVLDDDLIQYYQFLADKGDVQAQVGLGQLHYQGGRGVEQDHARALNYFMQAADAGNANAMAFLGKMYLEGGNVVKQNNETALKYFTMAAEKNNPVGQSGLGLMYLHGKGVPKDYNKAFKYFSSAANQGWVDGQLQLGNMYYNGLGISRDFKMAIKYYTMASQSGHVLAFYSLAQMHATGTGTVRSCTTAVELFKNVAERGRWGTNLMQAYSDNKEGRVNEALIKYMVLAELGYEVAQSNAAFILDRGDIDIIPKNETFYRALMYWSRAAGQGYSVARVKVGDYHYYGYGTEVDYEIAANQYKIASEQQHNAQAMFNLGYMHEQGLGMKKDIHLAKRYYDLAAETSSDAQVPVALALAKLGVLYSLQHLQEMNFDSLLPNVNLNKILGPDWDLYIMTTLAVMLGIVVYFRRGPQG
;
A
#
# COMPACT_ATOMS: atom_id res chain seq x y z
N MET A 1 26.13 -48.52 26.16
CA MET A 1 26.81 -49.72 25.59
C MET A 1 27.27 -49.43 24.15
N TRP A 2 28.00 -48.33 23.94
CA TRP A 2 28.48 -47.86 22.62
C TRP A 2 29.91 -47.33 22.72
N ALA A 3 30.75 -48.05 23.48
CA ALA A 3 32.17 -47.75 23.64
C ALA A 3 32.96 -49.05 23.67
N LYS A 4 33.10 -49.70 22.50
CA LYS A 4 34.17 -50.68 22.15
C LYS A 4 33.88 -51.34 20.80
N THR A 5 34.03 -50.61 19.69
CA THR A 5 34.24 -51.19 18.34
C THR A 5 34.54 -50.08 17.31
N SER A 6 35.70 -49.41 17.40
CA SER A 6 36.21 -48.59 16.27
C SER A 6 37.69 -48.15 16.41
N SER A 7 38.58 -49.00 16.93
CA SER A 7 40.00 -48.58 17.11
C SER A 7 40.95 -48.98 15.97
N SER A 8 40.51 -49.78 14.98
CA SER A 8 41.38 -50.17 13.84
C SER A 8 41.00 -49.53 12.50
N MET A 9 39.76 -49.08 12.29
CA MET A 9 39.34 -48.40 11.05
C MET A 9 39.63 -46.88 11.05
N CYS A 10 39.74 -46.27 12.24
CA CYS A 10 39.87 -44.81 12.38
C CYS A 10 41.27 -44.27 12.02
N ARG A 11 42.35 -45.06 12.12
CA ARG A 11 43.71 -44.59 11.79
C ARG A 11 44.00 -44.47 10.30
N SER A 12 43.31 -45.24 9.45
CA SER A 12 43.46 -45.18 7.99
C SER A 12 42.73 -43.97 7.39
N HIS A 13 41.50 -43.69 7.87
CA HIS A 13 40.74 -42.53 7.43
C HIS A 13 41.31 -41.20 7.94
N HIS A 14 41.82 -41.13 9.18
CA HIS A 14 42.41 -39.90 9.69
C HIS A 14 43.67 -39.46 8.93
N ARG A 15 44.49 -40.41 8.47
CA ARG A 15 45.66 -40.12 7.63
C ARG A 15 45.25 -39.68 6.22
N LYS A 16 44.22 -40.29 5.64
CA LYS A 16 43.70 -39.89 4.32
C LYS A 16 43.05 -38.51 4.36
N VAL A 17 42.31 -38.17 5.42
CA VAL A 17 41.72 -36.83 5.63
C VAL A 17 42.79 -35.78 5.90
N LEU A 18 43.81 -36.07 6.72
CA LEU A 18 44.94 -35.14 6.91
C LEU A 18 45.73 -34.91 5.63
N VAL A 19 45.95 -35.95 4.81
CA VAL A 19 46.61 -35.80 3.50
C VAL A 19 45.74 -34.98 2.55
N LEU A 20 44.43 -35.17 2.53
CA LEU A 20 43.51 -34.38 1.71
C LEU A 20 43.48 -32.90 2.13
N VAL A 21 43.46 -32.64 3.45
CA VAL A 21 43.54 -31.28 4.01
C VAL A 21 44.89 -30.64 3.71
N TYR A 22 45.99 -31.39 3.78
CA TYR A 22 47.33 -30.89 3.45
C TYR A 22 47.48 -30.61 1.94
N VAL A 23 46.89 -31.44 1.08
CA VAL A 23 46.84 -31.23 -0.38
C VAL A 23 45.94 -30.05 -0.75
N LEU A 24 44.81 -29.85 -0.07
CA LEU A 24 43.95 -28.68 -0.23
C LEU A 24 44.64 -27.38 0.23
N ILE A 25 45.37 -27.42 1.35
CA ILE A 25 46.18 -26.29 1.82
C ILE A 25 47.29 -25.97 0.81
N LEU A 26 47.98 -26.98 0.27
CA LEU A 26 49.00 -26.79 -0.77
C LEU A 26 48.40 -26.30 -2.11
N LEU A 27 47.20 -26.75 -2.50
CA LEU A 27 46.49 -26.25 -3.68
C LEU A 27 46.07 -24.78 -3.51
N VAL A 28 45.55 -24.41 -2.34
CA VAL A 28 45.19 -23.03 -2.03
C VAL A 28 46.42 -22.11 -1.99
N ILE A 29 47.56 -22.60 -1.47
CA ILE A 29 48.83 -21.85 -1.46
C ILE A 29 49.40 -21.71 -2.88
N THR A 30 49.31 -22.75 -3.72
CA THR A 30 49.83 -22.71 -5.11
C THR A 30 48.96 -21.88 -6.05
N VAL A 31 47.63 -21.84 -5.85
CA VAL A 31 46.72 -20.94 -6.58
C VAL A 31 46.96 -19.48 -6.17
N ASN A 32 47.11 -19.18 -4.88
CA ASN A 32 47.47 -17.82 -4.42
C ASN A 32 48.88 -17.37 -4.87
N ALA A 33 49.83 -18.31 -5.04
CA ALA A 33 51.15 -18.00 -5.57
C ALA A 33 51.14 -17.72 -7.09
N LYS A 34 50.13 -18.23 -7.83
CA LYS A 34 49.96 -17.98 -9.26
C LYS A 34 49.22 -16.66 -9.53
N ASP A 35 48.28 -16.28 -8.68
CA ASP A 35 47.58 -14.99 -8.77
C ASP A 35 48.43 -13.80 -8.30
N LYS A 36 49.34 -14.01 -7.34
CA LYS A 36 50.37 -13.00 -7.01
C LYS A 36 51.40 -12.77 -8.11
N LYS A 37 51.59 -13.73 -9.03
CA LYS A 37 52.47 -13.59 -10.19
C LYS A 37 51.77 -12.87 -11.35
N LYS A 38 50.48 -13.11 -11.56
CA LYS A 38 49.66 -12.38 -12.54
C LYS A 38 49.41 -10.92 -12.14
N THR A 39 49.16 -10.64 -10.86
CA THR A 39 48.97 -9.26 -10.36
C THR A 39 50.27 -8.44 -10.34
N ALA A 40 51.44 -9.09 -10.19
CA ALA A 40 52.74 -8.42 -10.33
C ALA A 40 53.10 -8.11 -11.80
N ASP A 41 52.65 -8.93 -12.76
CA ASP A 41 52.87 -8.71 -14.19
C ASP A 41 51.85 -7.71 -14.80
N GLU A 42 50.62 -7.61 -14.27
CA GLU A 42 49.63 -6.59 -14.67
C GLU A 42 49.92 -5.19 -14.09
N GLN A 43 50.49 -5.09 -12.88
CA GLN A 43 50.90 -3.80 -12.31
C GLN A 43 52.12 -3.17 -13.03
N ASN A 44 53.00 -3.97 -13.64
CA ASN A 44 54.12 -3.50 -14.45
C ASN A 44 53.71 -3.10 -15.89
N SER A 45 52.54 -3.53 -16.37
CA SER A 45 52.00 -3.12 -17.68
C SER A 45 51.24 -1.79 -17.60
N GLN A 46 50.60 -1.50 -16.45
CA GLN A 46 49.89 -0.22 -16.22
C GLN A 46 50.82 0.96 -15.84
N THR A 47 52.03 0.70 -15.35
CA THR A 47 53.04 1.75 -15.11
C THR A 47 53.77 2.21 -16.38
N PHE A 48 53.71 1.44 -17.47
CA PHE A 48 54.33 1.77 -18.76
C PHE A 48 53.39 2.55 -19.71
N THR A 49 52.08 2.53 -19.47
CA THR A 49 51.09 3.31 -20.22
C THR A 49 50.76 4.67 -19.59
N GLN A 50 51.04 4.87 -18.29
CA GLN A 50 50.90 6.18 -17.63
C GLN A 50 52.13 7.10 -17.75
N THR A 51 53.23 6.64 -18.34
CA THR A 51 54.46 7.44 -18.56
C THR A 51 54.60 8.02 -19.96
N VAL A 52 53.61 7.82 -20.86
CA VAL A 52 53.63 8.37 -22.23
C VAL A 52 52.62 9.53 -22.44
N GLU A 53 51.67 9.75 -21.51
CA GLU A 53 50.65 10.82 -21.65
C GLU A 53 50.88 12.07 -20.77
N SER A 54 52.04 12.22 -20.13
CA SER A 54 52.38 13.45 -19.36
C SER A 54 53.38 14.40 -20.04
N THR A 55 53.71 14.17 -21.31
CA THR A 55 54.46 15.13 -22.14
C THR A 55 53.73 15.44 -23.43
N GLN A 56 52.68 16.25 -23.35
CA GLN A 56 52.33 17.25 -24.37
C GLN A 56 51.11 18.04 -23.90
N ASN A 57 51.38 19.19 -23.28
CA ASN A 57 50.41 20.28 -23.26
C ASN A 57 51.15 21.53 -23.72
N SER A 58 51.05 21.86 -25.00
CA SER A 58 51.23 23.24 -25.46
C SER A 58 50.71 23.44 -26.89
N LYS A 59 49.82 24.43 -26.99
CA LYS A 59 49.71 25.43 -28.06
C LYS A 59 48.85 25.13 -29.32
N ILE A 60 47.86 26.03 -29.47
CA ILE A 60 47.58 26.91 -30.63
C ILE A 60 46.38 26.53 -31.54
N ASP A 61 45.37 27.40 -31.42
CA ASP A 61 44.60 28.19 -32.41
C ASP A 61 43.67 27.52 -33.44
N ASP A 62 42.42 28.02 -33.39
CA ASP A 62 41.51 28.54 -34.42
C ASP A 62 41.22 27.82 -35.76
N ASP A 63 39.95 28.02 -36.14
CA ASP A 63 39.33 28.02 -37.48
C ASP A 63 38.65 26.76 -38.07
N ASP A 64 37.33 26.96 -38.23
CA ASP A 64 36.48 26.72 -39.40
C ASP A 64 35.92 25.33 -39.81
N MET A 65 34.58 25.36 -39.89
CA MET A 65 33.67 24.87 -40.94
C MET A 65 33.44 23.37 -41.23
N ASP A 66 32.14 23.07 -41.14
CA ASP A 66 31.29 22.35 -42.08
C ASP A 66 31.20 20.80 -42.11
N SER A 67 30.06 20.37 -41.56
CA SER A 67 28.96 19.73 -42.29
C SER A 67 28.92 18.20 -42.42
N ASN A 68 27.67 17.72 -42.29
CA ASN A 68 27.10 16.46 -42.79
C ASN A 68 27.40 15.16 -42.05
N THR A 69 26.54 14.86 -41.07
CA THR A 69 25.73 13.62 -41.12
C THR A 69 24.40 13.81 -40.36
N LYS A 70 23.28 13.80 -41.09
CA LYS A 70 21.91 13.65 -40.56
C LYS A 70 21.70 12.22 -40.02
N PRO A 71 20.94 12.02 -38.93
CA PRO A 71 20.32 10.74 -38.62
C PRO A 71 18.93 10.68 -39.31
N LEU A 72 18.57 9.51 -39.84
CA LEU A 72 17.29 9.30 -40.53
C LEU A 72 16.60 8.01 -40.02
N PHE A 73 15.38 8.21 -39.49
CA PHE A 73 14.25 7.29 -39.19
C PHE A 73 14.51 6.15 -38.16
N THR A 74 13.90 6.17 -36.97
CA THR A 74 12.50 5.81 -36.58
C THR A 74 12.09 4.35 -36.90
N ASP A 75 11.24 3.84 -36.00
CA ASP A 75 10.49 2.57 -36.04
C ASP A 75 11.19 1.29 -35.59
N LEU A 76 11.16 1.07 -34.26
CA LEU A 76 11.18 -0.26 -33.64
C LEU A 76 10.29 -0.24 -32.39
N ARG A 77 8.99 0.01 -32.60
CA ARG A 77 7.94 -0.12 -31.58
C ARG A 77 6.67 -0.75 -32.16
N THR A 78 6.84 -1.89 -32.84
CA THR A 78 5.71 -2.64 -33.43
C THR A 78 6.01 -4.14 -33.64
N SER A 79 6.95 -4.73 -32.89
CA SER A 79 7.32 -6.17 -33.04
C SER A 79 7.03 -7.06 -31.82
N GLN A 80 6.28 -6.59 -30.81
CA GLN A 80 5.91 -7.41 -29.64
C GLN A 80 4.42 -7.75 -29.55
N VAL A 81 3.60 -7.37 -30.54
CA VAL A 81 2.14 -7.66 -30.54
C VAL A 81 1.75 -8.73 -31.58
N TYR A 82 2.63 -9.08 -32.53
CA TYR A 82 2.30 -10.08 -33.56
C TYR A 82 2.70 -11.53 -33.22
N ASN A 83 3.55 -11.77 -32.21
CA ASN A 83 3.98 -13.14 -31.82
C ASN A 83 3.13 -13.79 -30.71
N PHE A 84 2.13 -13.09 -30.16
CA PHE A 84 1.24 -13.61 -29.11
C PHE A 84 -0.04 -14.27 -29.67
N VAL A 85 -0.46 -13.89 -30.87
CA VAL A 85 -1.70 -14.37 -31.52
C VAL A 85 -1.47 -15.64 -32.35
N GLU A 86 -0.23 -15.93 -32.76
CA GLU A 86 0.09 -17.12 -33.56
C GLU A 86 0.44 -18.35 -32.70
N ASN A 87 0.90 -18.16 -31.46
CA ASN A 87 1.18 -19.25 -30.51
C ASN A 87 -0.06 -19.74 -29.74
N SER A 88 -1.17 -19.02 -29.79
CA SER A 88 -2.46 -19.42 -29.20
C SER A 88 -3.30 -20.32 -30.13
N LYS A 89 -2.89 -20.52 -31.39
CA LYS A 89 -3.56 -21.43 -32.35
C LYS A 89 -2.88 -22.79 -32.56
N LYS A 90 -1.71 -23.04 -31.96
CA LYS A 90 -0.97 -24.31 -32.09
C LYS A 90 -0.93 -25.20 -30.84
N LYS A 91 -1.69 -24.86 -29.80
CA LYS A 91 -1.81 -25.66 -28.57
C LYS A 91 -3.24 -26.19 -28.37
N LYS A 92 -3.86 -26.67 -29.45
CA LYS A 92 -5.20 -27.30 -29.43
C LYS A 92 -5.18 -28.81 -29.71
N ASP A 93 -3.99 -29.42 -29.80
CA ASP A 93 -3.84 -30.87 -29.85
C ASP A 93 -2.79 -31.28 -28.82
N LYS A 94 -3.18 -32.18 -27.90
CA LYS A 94 -2.41 -32.83 -26.83
C LYS A 94 -2.39 -32.14 -25.46
N THR A 95 -3.50 -32.28 -24.74
CA THR A 95 -3.53 -32.50 -23.28
C THR A 95 -4.78 -33.34 -22.99
N GLU A 96 -4.67 -34.65 -23.20
CA GLU A 96 -5.41 -35.63 -22.41
C GLU A 96 -4.49 -36.07 -21.26
N ASP A 97 -5.11 -36.36 -20.13
CA ASP A 97 -4.59 -36.87 -18.86
C ASP A 97 -4.11 -35.86 -17.81
N TYR A 98 -4.70 -36.06 -16.61
CA TYR A 98 -4.54 -35.39 -15.32
C TYR A 98 -5.42 -34.15 -15.05
N LYS A 99 -6.73 -34.39 -14.90
CA LYS A 99 -7.66 -33.59 -14.09
C LYS A 99 -8.15 -34.45 -12.93
N THR A 100 -7.90 -34.04 -11.69
CA THR A 100 -8.79 -34.26 -10.52
C THR A 100 -8.18 -33.65 -9.24
N SER A 101 -8.32 -32.33 -9.07
CA SER A 101 -8.43 -31.68 -7.74
C SER A 101 -8.71 -30.16 -7.81
N SER A 102 -8.55 -29.49 -8.97
CA SER A 102 -8.73 -28.03 -9.10
C SER A 102 -10.11 -27.57 -9.59
N SER A 103 -11.02 -28.48 -9.95
CA SER A 103 -12.23 -28.12 -10.70
C SER A 103 -13.42 -27.67 -9.83
N SER A 104 -13.43 -27.94 -8.52
CA SER A 104 -14.57 -27.57 -7.65
C SER A 104 -14.54 -26.12 -7.19
N GLU A 105 -13.35 -25.53 -7.02
CA GLU A 105 -13.20 -24.10 -6.69
C GLU A 105 -13.41 -23.22 -7.91
N GLU A 106 -12.88 -23.59 -9.08
CA GLU A 106 -13.10 -22.85 -10.34
C GLU A 106 -14.60 -22.83 -10.73
N THR A 107 -15.32 -23.93 -10.53
CA THR A 107 -16.76 -23.99 -10.87
C THR A 107 -17.63 -23.20 -9.89
N SER A 108 -17.28 -23.19 -8.60
CA SER A 108 -17.89 -22.32 -7.59
C SER A 108 -17.67 -20.84 -7.91
N ASP A 109 -16.44 -20.45 -8.26
CA ASP A 109 -16.09 -19.06 -8.56
C ASP A 109 -16.78 -18.55 -9.83
N ILE A 110 -16.90 -19.41 -10.86
CA ILE A 110 -17.64 -19.08 -12.09
C ILE A 110 -19.15 -18.95 -11.81
N LEU A 111 -19.73 -19.83 -10.98
CA LEU A 111 -21.14 -19.77 -10.60
C LEU A 111 -21.45 -18.50 -9.78
N ASN A 112 -20.54 -18.14 -8.86
CA ASN A 112 -20.63 -16.91 -8.06
C ASN A 112 -20.46 -15.65 -8.92
N GLN A 113 -19.55 -15.64 -9.89
CA GLN A 113 -19.42 -14.54 -10.85
C GLN A 113 -20.69 -14.36 -11.69
N LYS A 114 -21.29 -15.45 -12.18
CA LYS A 114 -22.55 -15.40 -12.93
C LYS A 114 -23.71 -14.88 -12.10
N LEU A 115 -23.80 -15.25 -10.82
CA LEU A 115 -24.82 -14.73 -9.90
C LEU A 115 -24.65 -13.22 -9.66
N VAL A 116 -23.43 -12.77 -9.40
CA VAL A 116 -23.12 -11.34 -9.20
C VAL A 116 -23.43 -10.54 -10.46
N GLU A 117 -23.10 -11.06 -11.64
CA GLU A 117 -23.38 -10.39 -12.91
C GLU A 117 -24.87 -10.37 -13.26
N LYS A 118 -25.62 -11.42 -12.91
CA LYS A 118 -27.09 -11.49 -13.08
C LYS A 118 -27.79 -10.47 -12.17
N LEU A 119 -27.42 -10.44 -10.88
CA LEU A 119 -27.95 -9.45 -9.92
C LEU A 119 -27.62 -8.03 -10.35
N ARG A 120 -26.41 -7.80 -10.86
CA ARG A 120 -26.00 -6.49 -11.37
C ARG A 120 -26.83 -6.03 -12.57
N LYS A 121 -27.05 -6.90 -13.57
CA LYS A 121 -27.84 -6.56 -14.77
C LYS A 121 -29.31 -6.30 -14.42
N GLU A 122 -29.88 -7.03 -13.47
CA GLU A 122 -31.26 -6.81 -13.00
C GLU A 122 -31.39 -5.50 -12.21
N ILE A 123 -30.37 -5.11 -11.42
CA ILE A 123 -30.32 -3.80 -10.76
C ILE A 123 -30.17 -2.66 -11.78
N GLU A 124 -29.36 -2.85 -12.84
CA GLU A 124 -29.24 -1.89 -13.94
C GLU A 124 -30.56 -1.77 -14.76
N MET A 125 -31.37 -2.84 -14.86
CA MET A 125 -32.70 -2.80 -15.50
C MET A 125 -33.79 -2.09 -14.70
N LEU A 126 -33.58 -1.84 -13.39
CA LEU A 126 -34.54 -1.10 -12.57
C LEU A 126 -34.59 0.41 -12.88
N ASN A 127 -33.81 0.89 -13.86
CA ASN A 127 -33.81 2.26 -14.40
C ASN A 127 -34.04 3.35 -13.34
N ILE A 128 -33.15 3.37 -12.35
CA ILE A 128 -33.15 4.34 -11.26
C ILE A 128 -32.61 5.65 -11.85
N ASN A 129 -33.50 6.62 -12.09
CA ASN A 129 -33.09 8.00 -12.29
C ASN A 129 -32.37 8.50 -11.02
N ASP A 130 -31.30 9.28 -11.17
CA ASP A 130 -30.38 9.74 -10.12
C ASP A 130 -31.04 10.49 -8.91
N ASP A 131 -32.37 10.69 -8.91
CA ASP A 131 -33.12 11.45 -7.90
C ASP A 131 -34.12 10.62 -7.04
N GLU A 132 -34.35 9.32 -7.31
CA GLU A 132 -35.24 8.48 -6.47
C GLU A 132 -34.47 7.50 -5.57
N VAL A 133 -34.43 7.80 -4.27
CA VAL A 133 -33.83 6.95 -3.23
C VAL A 133 -34.76 5.76 -2.93
N ILE A 134 -34.41 4.56 -3.39
CA ILE A 134 -35.01 3.31 -2.88
C ILE A 134 -34.70 3.22 -1.38
N SER A 135 -35.72 2.93 -0.57
CA SER A 135 -35.51 2.74 0.88
C SER A 135 -34.59 1.53 1.10
N HIS A 136 -33.60 1.66 1.98
CA HIS A 136 -32.62 0.60 2.24
C HIS A 136 -33.28 -0.72 2.69
N GLU A 137 -34.49 -0.64 3.25
CA GLU A 137 -35.27 -1.77 3.72
C GLU A 137 -35.90 -2.56 2.56
N ASP A 138 -36.34 -1.88 1.49
CA ASP A 138 -36.89 -2.53 0.30
C ASP A 138 -35.79 -3.24 -0.49
N LEU A 139 -34.61 -2.62 -0.59
CA LEU A 139 -33.44 -3.24 -1.23
C LEU A 139 -32.98 -4.48 -0.45
N TYR A 140 -32.93 -4.41 0.87
CA TYR A 140 -32.60 -5.55 1.73
C TYR A 140 -33.61 -6.69 1.61
N ARG A 141 -34.92 -6.41 1.58
CA ARG A 141 -35.97 -7.43 1.38
C ARG A 141 -35.89 -8.11 0.02
N ILE A 142 -35.56 -7.36 -1.04
CA ILE A 142 -35.32 -7.93 -2.38
C ILE A 142 -34.13 -8.90 -2.31
N ILE A 143 -33.06 -8.52 -1.61
CA ILE A 143 -31.87 -9.38 -1.45
C ILE A 143 -32.20 -10.63 -0.64
N THR A 144 -32.84 -10.52 0.53
CA THR A 144 -33.16 -11.70 1.36
C THR A 144 -34.17 -12.63 0.68
N SER A 145 -35.08 -12.06 -0.10
CA SER A 145 -36.01 -12.80 -0.95
C SER A 145 -35.28 -13.59 -2.04
N LYS A 146 -34.35 -12.95 -2.74
CA LYS A 146 -33.58 -13.58 -3.83
C LYS A 146 -32.50 -14.54 -3.32
N GLU A 147 -31.91 -14.30 -2.16
CA GLU A 147 -31.09 -15.29 -1.45
C GLU A 147 -31.91 -16.53 -1.10
N LYS A 148 -33.14 -16.38 -0.63
CA LYS A 148 -34.06 -17.50 -0.42
C LYS A 148 -34.49 -18.17 -1.73
N GLU A 149 -34.58 -17.45 -2.83
CA GLU A 149 -34.94 -18.04 -4.13
C GLU A 149 -33.76 -18.81 -4.76
N PHE A 150 -32.53 -18.33 -4.57
CA PHE A 150 -31.32 -18.93 -5.15
C PHE A 150 -30.71 -20.03 -4.27
N TYR A 151 -30.81 -19.91 -2.94
CA TYR A 151 -30.32 -20.91 -1.97
C TYR A 151 -31.46 -21.72 -1.30
N GLY A 152 -32.73 -21.47 -1.65
CA GLY A 152 -33.92 -22.07 -1.01
C GLY A 152 -34.17 -23.55 -1.23
N THR A 153 -33.25 -24.26 -1.88
CA THR A 153 -33.24 -25.73 -1.96
C THR A 153 -32.05 -26.33 -1.22
N ALA A 154 -31.40 -25.57 -0.33
CA ALA A 154 -30.24 -26.01 0.46
C ALA A 154 -30.59 -26.84 1.71
N GLU A 155 -31.61 -27.69 1.63
CA GLU A 155 -31.70 -28.90 2.48
C GLU A 155 -31.27 -30.17 1.73
N GLU A 156 -30.98 -30.10 0.42
CA GLU A 156 -30.46 -31.24 -0.37
C GLU A 156 -28.95 -31.17 -0.71
N THR A 157 -28.25 -30.09 -0.33
CA THR A 157 -26.80 -29.91 -0.56
C THR A 157 -25.90 -30.62 0.45
N MET A 158 -26.37 -31.73 1.02
CA MET A 158 -25.50 -32.74 1.66
C MET A 158 -25.31 -34.00 0.80
N LEU A 159 -25.84 -34.03 -0.43
CA LEU A 159 -25.78 -35.21 -1.29
C LEU A 159 -25.41 -34.89 -2.75
N PHE A 160 -24.32 -34.17 -2.99
CA PHE A 160 -23.75 -34.02 -4.34
C PHE A 160 -22.34 -34.60 -4.38
N GLN A 161 -22.25 -35.92 -4.31
CA GLN A 161 -21.02 -36.66 -4.57
C GLN A 161 -21.12 -37.63 -5.75
N GLU A 162 -22.28 -37.80 -6.39
CA GLU A 162 -22.47 -38.76 -7.48
C GLU A 162 -23.53 -38.29 -8.50
N LEU A 163 -23.23 -37.29 -9.33
CA LEU A 163 -24.02 -37.04 -10.55
C LEU A 163 -23.08 -36.90 -11.74
N SER A 164 -23.38 -37.66 -12.79
CA SER A 164 -22.63 -37.65 -14.05
C SER A 164 -23.06 -36.47 -14.94
N GLU A 165 -22.16 -35.98 -15.80
CA GLU A 165 -22.42 -34.82 -16.69
C GLU A 165 -23.68 -34.99 -17.57
N GLU A 166 -24.08 -36.22 -17.89
CA GLU A 166 -25.28 -36.51 -18.70
C GLU A 166 -26.60 -36.28 -17.96
N GLU A 167 -26.64 -36.44 -16.63
CA GLU A 167 -27.84 -36.22 -15.82
C GLU A 167 -28.09 -34.72 -15.56
N PHE A 168 -27.03 -33.92 -15.54
CA PHE A 168 -27.10 -32.46 -15.40
C PHE A 168 -27.64 -31.77 -16.67
N GLU A 169 -27.30 -32.27 -17.87
CA GLU A 169 -27.84 -31.74 -19.13
C GLU A 169 -29.34 -32.00 -19.31
N GLN A 170 -29.88 -33.09 -18.75
CA GLN A 170 -31.32 -33.38 -18.81
C GLN A 170 -32.15 -32.43 -17.93
N LEU A 171 -31.61 -31.97 -16.81
CA LEU A 171 -32.28 -30.99 -15.93
C LEU A 171 -32.41 -29.62 -16.60
N ILE A 172 -31.36 -29.16 -17.30
CA ILE A 172 -31.37 -27.87 -18.03
C ILE A 172 -32.36 -27.88 -19.21
N LYS A 173 -32.59 -29.03 -19.85
CA LYS A 173 -33.58 -29.16 -20.93
C LYS A 173 -35.04 -29.06 -20.45
N ASN A 174 -35.30 -29.36 -19.18
CA ASN A 174 -36.67 -29.38 -18.64
C ASN A 174 -37.14 -28.02 -18.09
N GLU A 175 -36.24 -27.11 -17.71
CA GLU A 175 -36.61 -25.76 -17.26
C GLU A 175 -37.06 -24.83 -18.41
N ASN A 176 -36.55 -25.03 -19.63
CA ASN A 176 -36.93 -24.25 -20.82
C ASN A 176 -38.36 -24.53 -21.32
N LYS A 177 -39.18 -25.28 -20.58
CA LYS A 177 -40.58 -25.61 -20.93
C LYS A 177 -41.62 -24.83 -20.11
N ILE A 178 -41.20 -23.99 -19.15
CA ILE A 178 -42.12 -23.27 -18.25
C ILE A 178 -42.33 -21.79 -18.66
N GLU A 179 -41.49 -21.22 -19.53
CA GLU A 179 -41.71 -19.86 -20.05
C GLU A 179 -42.58 -19.82 -21.32
N THR A 180 -43.84 -20.23 -21.23
CA THR A 180 -44.85 -19.84 -22.25
C THR A 180 -46.24 -19.67 -21.66
N THR A 181 -46.45 -18.66 -20.80
CA THR A 181 -47.76 -17.97 -20.73
C THR A 181 -47.69 -16.68 -19.91
N THR A 182 -47.37 -15.54 -20.54
CA THR A 182 -48.07 -14.26 -20.27
C THR A 182 -47.70 -13.24 -21.35
N LYS A 183 -48.64 -12.96 -22.25
CA LYS A 183 -48.56 -11.86 -23.22
C LYS A 183 -49.02 -10.57 -22.52
N ILE A 184 -48.23 -9.51 -22.58
CA ILE A 184 -48.75 -8.13 -22.56
C ILE A 184 -48.11 -7.38 -23.73
N THR A 185 -48.99 -6.81 -24.55
CA THR A 185 -48.80 -6.16 -25.85
C THR A 185 -47.95 -4.89 -25.79
N ILE A 186 -46.91 -4.81 -26.62
CA ILE A 186 -46.21 -3.56 -26.98
C ILE A 186 -46.60 -3.22 -28.42
N LYS A 187 -47.05 -1.98 -28.64
CA LYS A 187 -47.25 -1.41 -29.99
C LYS A 187 -45.88 -1.03 -30.56
N GLU A 188 -45.55 -1.58 -31.71
CA GLU A 188 -44.44 -1.15 -32.58
C GLU A 188 -44.73 0.24 -33.19
N VAL A 189 -43.71 1.09 -33.32
CA VAL A 189 -43.38 1.84 -34.56
C VAL A 189 -41.88 2.17 -34.61
N ASP A 190 -41.21 1.48 -35.53
CA ASP A 190 -40.07 1.76 -36.44
C ASP A 190 -38.73 2.47 -36.08
N PRO A 191 -37.63 2.09 -36.80
CA PRO A 191 -36.25 2.41 -36.46
C PRO A 191 -35.56 3.41 -37.42
N ASN A 192 -34.70 4.27 -36.84
CA ASN A 192 -33.65 5.09 -37.48
C ASN A 192 -34.11 6.21 -38.46
N PRO A 193 -33.34 7.32 -38.67
CA PRO A 193 -31.88 7.39 -38.62
C PRO A 193 -31.21 8.70 -38.10
N THR A 194 -29.88 8.62 -37.99
CA THR A 194 -28.86 9.64 -38.34
C THR A 194 -28.41 10.75 -37.37
N PHE A 195 -27.15 11.08 -37.61
CA PHE A 195 -26.12 11.75 -36.83
C PHE A 195 -25.83 13.12 -37.47
N SER A 196 -25.87 14.20 -36.68
CA SER A 196 -25.34 15.57 -36.89
C SER A 196 -26.33 16.53 -36.18
N ASP A 197 -25.98 17.22 -35.09
CA ASP A 197 -25.05 18.34 -35.10
C ASP A 197 -24.44 18.57 -33.71
N LEU A 198 -23.13 18.76 -33.70
CA LEU A 198 -22.44 19.51 -32.67
C LEU A 198 -22.79 20.98 -32.86
N ASN A 199 -23.27 21.66 -31.81
CA ASN A 199 -22.80 23.01 -31.60
C ASN A 199 -22.56 23.32 -30.12
N SER A 200 -21.37 23.84 -29.93
CA SER A 200 -20.69 24.36 -28.76
C SER A 200 -21.36 25.60 -28.15
N ASN A 201 -20.99 25.87 -26.89
CA ASN A 201 -21.38 26.96 -25.98
C ASN A 201 -22.42 26.45 -24.95
N GLU A 202 -22.19 26.41 -23.64
CA GLU A 202 -21.48 27.36 -22.79
C GLU A 202 -20.81 26.68 -21.57
N ILE A 203 -19.68 27.27 -21.20
CA ILE A 203 -18.89 27.01 -20.00
C ILE A 203 -19.42 27.90 -18.87
N TYR A 204 -19.50 27.33 -17.67
CA TYR A 204 -19.58 27.92 -16.33
C TYR A 204 -19.51 29.46 -16.21
N HIS A 205 -20.48 30.06 -15.52
CA HIS A 205 -20.20 31.15 -14.58
C HIS A 205 -21.15 31.15 -13.36
N THR A 206 -20.53 31.41 -12.21
CA THR A 206 -21.04 31.44 -10.84
C THR A 206 -21.53 32.82 -10.41
N SER A 207 -22.24 32.85 -9.26
CA SER A 207 -22.33 33.90 -8.23
C SER A 207 -23.40 35.02 -8.32
N SER A 208 -24.08 35.25 -7.19
CA SER A 208 -24.89 36.43 -6.84
C SER A 208 -24.06 37.72 -6.82
N PRO A 209 -24.66 38.92 -6.96
CA PRO A 209 -25.17 39.66 -5.79
C PRO A 209 -26.36 40.63 -6.04
N THR A 210 -26.80 41.24 -4.94
CA THR A 210 -27.86 42.25 -4.70
C THR A 210 -27.73 43.62 -5.41
N HIS A 211 -28.83 44.20 -5.93
CA HIS A 211 -29.39 45.52 -5.51
C HIS A 211 -30.66 45.92 -6.30
N SER A 212 -31.53 46.63 -5.57
CA SER A 212 -32.81 47.31 -5.88
C SER A 212 -32.82 48.33 -7.04
N LEU A 213 -33.96 48.44 -7.77
CA LEU A 213 -34.65 49.70 -8.19
C LEU A 213 -36.02 49.41 -8.86
N VAL A 214 -36.93 50.40 -8.80
CA VAL A 214 -38.41 50.43 -8.90
C VAL A 214 -38.95 50.50 -10.37
N PRO A 215 -40.24 50.16 -10.68
CA PRO A 215 -40.71 49.80 -12.04
C PRO A 215 -41.50 50.91 -12.77
N PRO A 216 -41.94 50.67 -14.03
CA PRO A 216 -43.19 51.24 -14.53
C PRO A 216 -44.20 50.19 -15.02
N ASP A 217 -45.47 50.55 -14.81
CA ASP A 217 -46.73 49.94 -15.26
C ASP A 217 -46.74 49.42 -16.71
N VAL A 218 -47.51 48.35 -16.98
CA VAL A 218 -48.68 48.37 -17.87
C VAL A 218 -49.57 47.12 -17.64
N SER A 219 -50.83 47.44 -17.36
CA SER A 219 -52.12 46.72 -17.41
C SER A 219 -52.26 45.28 -17.92
N SER A 220 -53.01 44.53 -17.10
CA SER A 220 -54.20 43.72 -17.44
C SER A 220 -54.05 42.47 -18.31
N ALA A 221 -53.92 41.33 -17.65
CA ALA A 221 -54.68 40.12 -17.97
C ALA A 221 -54.89 39.31 -16.69
N THR A 222 -56.14 39.16 -16.28
CA THR A 222 -56.60 38.29 -15.19
C THR A 222 -56.29 36.84 -15.51
N VAL A 223 -55.39 36.23 -14.73
CA VAL A 223 -55.22 34.78 -14.62
C VAL A 223 -55.39 34.44 -13.14
N GLU A 224 -56.32 33.53 -12.85
CA GLU A 224 -56.57 33.01 -11.51
C GLU A 224 -55.28 32.45 -10.92
N ILE A 225 -54.91 32.92 -9.73
CA ILE A 225 -53.78 32.42 -8.96
C ILE A 225 -54.25 31.13 -8.26
N PRO A 226 -53.65 29.96 -8.50
CA PRO A 226 -53.87 28.79 -7.65
C PRO A 226 -53.39 29.12 -6.24
N GLU A 227 -54.19 28.77 -5.22
CA GLU A 227 -53.78 28.91 -3.82
C GLU A 227 -52.38 28.32 -3.60
N PRO A 228 -51.52 28.98 -2.80
CA PRO A 228 -50.19 28.45 -2.50
C PRO A 228 -50.35 27.06 -1.88
N PRO A 229 -49.53 26.07 -2.28
CA PRO A 229 -49.57 24.76 -1.68
C PRO A 229 -49.38 24.90 -0.16
N PRO A 230 -50.13 24.14 0.66
CA PRO A 230 -49.98 24.21 2.11
C PRO A 230 -48.53 23.96 2.46
N LYS A 231 -47.96 24.82 3.31
CA LYS A 231 -46.61 24.65 3.87
C LYS A 231 -46.47 23.18 4.29
N PRO A 232 -45.37 22.49 3.92
CA PRO A 232 -45.16 21.13 4.39
C PRO A 232 -45.25 21.16 5.91
N LYS A 233 -46.20 20.41 6.46
CA LYS A 233 -46.28 20.20 7.91
C LYS A 233 -44.90 19.74 8.33
N VAL A 234 -44.28 20.47 9.27
CA VAL A 234 -43.13 19.98 10.01
C VAL A 234 -43.52 18.57 10.43
N LYS A 235 -42.83 17.54 9.92
CA LYS A 235 -42.96 16.20 10.46
C LYS A 235 -42.52 16.35 11.91
N GLU A 236 -43.48 16.33 12.84
CA GLU A 236 -43.18 16.16 14.26
C GLU A 236 -42.26 14.95 14.34
N GLU A 237 -41.04 15.15 14.86
CA GLU A 237 -40.14 14.04 15.14
C GLU A 237 -40.92 13.05 16.01
N PRO A 238 -40.93 11.75 15.67
CA PRO A 238 -41.67 10.77 16.47
C PRO A 238 -41.21 10.90 17.92
N GLU A 239 -42.15 11.05 18.85
CA GLU A 239 -41.82 11.17 20.28
C GLU A 239 -41.01 9.93 20.69
N LEU A 240 -39.72 10.14 20.99
CA LEU A 240 -38.84 9.06 21.42
C LEU A 240 -39.43 8.40 22.67
N THR A 241 -39.40 7.08 22.72
CA THR A 241 -39.77 6.31 23.90
C THR A 241 -38.88 6.68 25.09
N GLU A 242 -39.36 6.50 26.32
CA GLU A 242 -38.56 6.80 27.53
C GLU A 242 -37.25 5.99 27.57
N GLU A 243 -37.25 4.78 27.02
CA GLU A 243 -36.06 3.93 26.86
C GLU A 243 -35.07 4.53 25.86
N GLU A 244 -35.53 5.03 24.70
CA GLU A 244 -34.67 5.69 23.71
C GLU A 244 -34.10 7.02 24.23
N LYS A 245 -34.87 7.78 25.02
CA LYS A 245 -34.38 8.99 25.71
C LYS A 245 -33.27 8.64 26.70
N GLN A 246 -33.48 7.60 27.52
CA GLN A 246 -32.46 7.13 28.45
C GLN A 246 -31.20 6.66 27.71
N ALA A 247 -31.35 5.90 26.63
CA ALA A 247 -30.24 5.41 25.83
C ALA A 247 -29.43 6.56 25.20
N LYS A 248 -30.11 7.60 24.71
CA LYS A 248 -29.48 8.82 24.19
C LYS A 248 -28.69 9.57 25.26
N VAL A 249 -29.25 9.73 26.46
CA VAL A 249 -28.54 10.37 27.59
C VAL A 249 -27.28 9.60 27.97
N LEU A 250 -27.35 8.26 28.02
CA LEU A 250 -26.18 7.42 28.28
C LEU A 250 -25.11 7.58 27.21
N TYR A 251 -25.51 7.59 25.93
CA TYR A 251 -24.61 7.80 24.80
C TYR A 251 -23.92 9.17 24.84
N GLU A 252 -24.68 10.25 25.05
CA GLU A 252 -24.14 11.61 25.16
C GLU A 252 -23.20 11.77 26.36
N THR A 253 -23.52 11.12 27.48
CA THR A 253 -22.65 11.10 28.67
C THR A 253 -21.33 10.39 28.36
N ALA A 254 -21.37 9.26 27.64
CA ALA A 254 -20.18 8.53 27.23
C ALA A 254 -19.30 9.36 26.28
N VAL A 255 -19.90 10.05 25.29
CA VAL A 255 -19.19 10.95 24.37
C VAL A 255 -18.54 12.11 25.14
N MET A 256 -19.23 12.68 26.13
CA MET A 256 -18.68 13.75 26.97
C MET A 256 -17.43 13.30 27.75
N ILE A 257 -17.44 12.06 28.27
CA ILE A 257 -16.27 11.48 28.96
C ILE A 257 -15.10 11.31 27.98
N LEU A 258 -15.35 10.82 26.76
CA LEU A 258 -14.30 10.65 25.75
C LEU A 258 -13.69 11.97 25.28
N ASN A 259 -14.47 13.05 25.23
CA ASN A 259 -14.00 14.38 24.86
C ASN A 259 -13.25 15.12 25.98
N SER A 260 -13.16 14.54 27.18
CA SER A 260 -12.40 15.12 28.29
C SER A 260 -10.90 15.02 28.06
N THR A 261 -10.11 15.90 28.69
CA THR A 261 -8.63 15.93 28.54
C THR A 261 -7.93 14.68 29.04
N LYS A 262 -8.55 13.90 29.93
CA LYS A 262 -8.08 12.60 30.39
C LYS A 262 -9.26 11.62 30.40
N PRO A 263 -9.59 11.02 29.25
CA PRO A 263 -10.79 10.22 29.13
C PRO A 263 -10.65 8.89 29.87
N ASP A 264 -11.60 8.61 30.76
CA ASP A 264 -11.80 7.26 31.31
C ASP A 264 -12.49 6.40 30.24
N LYS A 265 -11.67 5.82 29.36
CA LYS A 265 -12.14 5.02 28.21
C LYS A 265 -12.99 3.84 28.68
N LYS A 266 -12.61 3.16 29.75
CA LYS A 266 -13.33 1.98 30.23
C LYS A 266 -14.76 2.35 30.64
N ARG A 267 -14.90 3.39 31.48
CA ARG A 267 -16.22 3.87 31.90
C ARG A 267 -17.08 4.35 30.75
N ALA A 268 -16.50 5.06 29.78
CA ALA A 268 -17.25 5.51 28.60
C ALA A 268 -17.78 4.32 27.77
N TYR A 269 -16.96 3.28 27.56
CA TYR A 269 -17.38 2.09 26.81
C TYR A 269 -18.41 1.24 27.56
N ASP A 270 -18.34 1.18 28.88
CA ASP A 270 -19.39 0.53 29.69
C ASP A 270 -20.74 1.25 29.55
N LEU A 271 -20.74 2.58 29.44
CA LEU A 271 -21.95 3.37 29.15
C LEU A 271 -22.45 3.16 27.72
N PHE A 272 -21.55 3.07 26.72
CA PHE A 272 -21.95 2.69 25.36
C PHE A 272 -22.59 1.30 25.31
N LYS A 273 -22.07 0.35 26.08
CA LYS A 273 -22.66 -0.98 26.19
C LYS A 273 -24.09 -0.93 26.73
N GLN A 274 -24.32 -0.19 27.82
CA GLN A 274 -25.67 0.00 28.37
C GLN A 274 -26.61 0.68 27.38
N ALA A 275 -26.14 1.72 26.68
CA ALA A 275 -26.93 2.39 25.64
C ALA A 275 -27.26 1.44 24.47
N ALA A 276 -26.32 0.59 24.06
CA ALA A 276 -26.51 -0.39 22.99
C ALA A 276 -27.51 -1.49 23.37
N GLU A 277 -27.51 -1.91 24.63
CA GLU A 277 -28.50 -2.85 25.19
C GLU A 277 -29.92 -2.26 25.16
N LEU A 278 -30.05 -0.94 25.30
CA LEU A 278 -31.29 -0.18 25.09
C LEU A 278 -31.56 0.14 23.59
N ASN A 279 -30.99 -0.63 22.67
CA ASN A 279 -31.14 -0.49 21.21
C ASN A 279 -30.64 0.83 20.60
N HIS A 280 -29.74 1.57 21.27
CA HIS A 280 -29.12 2.75 20.66
C HIS A 280 -28.10 2.34 19.59
N LEU A 281 -28.43 2.62 18.32
CA LEU A 281 -27.73 2.12 17.15
C LEU A 281 -26.26 2.57 17.07
N GLU A 282 -25.99 3.86 17.26
CA GLU A 282 -24.62 4.40 17.21
C GLU A 282 -23.76 3.84 18.35
N ALA A 283 -24.38 3.53 19.50
CA ALA A 283 -23.68 2.88 20.60
C ALA A 283 -23.34 1.43 20.23
N GLY A 284 -24.28 0.72 19.60
CA GLY A 284 -24.06 -0.62 19.07
C GLY A 284 -22.91 -0.72 18.07
N LYS A 285 -22.72 0.29 17.20
CA LYS A 285 -21.56 0.36 16.29
C LYS A 285 -20.24 0.40 17.05
N ILE A 286 -20.14 1.29 18.04
CA ILE A 286 -18.95 1.46 18.88
C ILE A 286 -18.67 0.17 19.67
N VAL A 287 -19.69 -0.45 20.24
CA VAL A 287 -19.57 -1.70 21.02
C VAL A 287 -19.12 -2.86 20.13
N GLY A 288 -19.72 -3.03 18.94
CA GLY A 288 -19.32 -4.05 17.97
C GLY A 288 -17.86 -3.87 17.54
N GLN A 289 -17.45 -2.63 17.23
CA GLN A 289 -16.08 -2.30 16.89
C GLN A 289 -15.10 -2.57 18.06
N ALA A 290 -15.50 -2.26 19.29
CA ALA A 290 -14.68 -2.50 20.49
C ALA A 290 -14.39 -3.99 20.70
N TYR A 291 -15.40 -4.86 20.56
CA TYR A 291 -15.21 -6.31 20.61
C TYR A 291 -14.40 -6.84 19.43
N PHE A 292 -14.52 -6.22 18.26
CA PHE A 292 -13.80 -6.62 17.06
C PHE A 292 -12.29 -6.37 17.18
N PHE A 293 -11.87 -5.17 17.61
CA PHE A 293 -10.45 -4.84 17.72
C PHE A 293 -9.80 -5.29 19.03
N GLY A 294 -10.54 -5.35 20.13
CA GLY A 294 -10.01 -5.75 21.43
C GLY A 294 -9.33 -4.62 22.23
N ASP A 295 -9.57 -3.35 21.87
CA ASP A 295 -8.85 -2.20 22.47
C ASP A 295 -9.23 -1.92 23.93
N VAL A 296 -10.53 -1.98 24.23
CA VAL A 296 -11.08 -1.63 25.56
C VAL A 296 -11.79 -2.84 26.19
N PHE A 297 -12.51 -3.60 25.37
CA PHE A 297 -13.07 -4.88 25.74
C PHE A 297 -12.15 -6.01 25.29
N PRO A 298 -12.12 -7.15 26.00
CA PRO A 298 -11.44 -8.33 25.50
C PRO A 298 -12.01 -8.70 24.13
N GLN A 299 -11.11 -9.05 23.20
CA GLN A 299 -11.48 -9.36 21.84
C GLN A 299 -12.48 -10.54 21.80
N ASN A 300 -13.59 -10.34 21.10
CA ASN A 300 -14.63 -11.36 20.95
C ASN A 300 -15.33 -11.20 19.59
N LEU A 301 -14.85 -11.95 18.60
CA LEU A 301 -15.34 -11.88 17.22
C LEU A 301 -16.80 -12.36 17.10
N THR A 302 -17.23 -13.32 17.91
CA THR A 302 -18.63 -13.80 17.90
C THR A 302 -19.58 -12.72 18.41
N ALA A 303 -19.21 -12.03 19.49
CA ALA A 303 -20.00 -10.91 20.00
C ALA A 303 -20.03 -9.74 19.00
N ALA A 304 -18.89 -9.42 18.37
CA ALA A 304 -18.82 -8.40 17.33
C ALA A 304 -19.74 -8.74 16.15
N ARG A 305 -19.71 -10.00 15.68
CA ARG A 305 -20.58 -10.50 14.61
C ARG A 305 -22.05 -10.28 14.92
N TYR A 306 -22.49 -10.65 16.12
CA TYR A 306 -23.89 -10.46 16.55
C TYR A 306 -24.34 -9.00 16.41
N TRP A 307 -23.51 -8.05 16.88
CA TRP A 307 -23.82 -6.63 16.75
C TRP A 307 -23.88 -6.17 15.29
N PHE A 308 -22.92 -6.60 14.46
CA PHE A 308 -22.93 -6.21 13.05
C PHE A 308 -24.09 -6.83 12.26
N GLU A 309 -24.45 -8.09 12.52
CA GLU A 309 -25.63 -8.73 11.91
C GLU A 309 -26.92 -8.01 12.31
N LYS A 310 -27.09 -7.70 13.61
CA LYS A 310 -28.25 -6.94 14.10
C LYS A 310 -28.37 -5.56 13.42
N LEU A 311 -27.28 -4.82 13.34
CA LEU A 311 -27.26 -3.48 12.71
C LEU A 311 -27.46 -3.54 11.19
N ALA A 312 -27.02 -4.62 10.54
CA ALA A 312 -27.22 -4.82 9.10
C ALA A 312 -28.67 -5.21 8.78
N THR A 313 -29.30 -6.09 9.56
CA THR A 313 -30.65 -6.61 9.30
C THR A 313 -31.75 -5.62 9.66
N GLU A 314 -31.64 -4.92 10.78
CA GLU A 314 -32.72 -4.05 11.29
C GLU A 314 -32.77 -2.69 10.57
N LYS A 315 -31.65 -2.20 10.03
CA LYS A 315 -31.53 -0.84 9.49
C LYS A 315 -30.71 -0.71 8.20
N GLY A 316 -30.09 -1.78 7.71
CA GLY A 316 -29.25 -1.71 6.51
C GLY A 316 -28.00 -0.85 6.69
N SER A 317 -27.41 -0.82 7.89
CA SER A 317 -26.26 0.04 8.20
C SER A 317 -25.05 -0.25 7.30
N PRO A 318 -24.57 0.72 6.49
CA PRO A 318 -23.40 0.53 5.62
C PRO A 318 -22.14 0.18 6.40
N PHE A 319 -21.98 0.78 7.58
CA PHE A 319 -20.90 0.48 8.52
C PHE A 319 -20.90 -1.01 8.91
N ALA A 320 -22.06 -1.54 9.30
CA ALA A 320 -22.15 -2.92 9.76
C ALA A 320 -21.90 -3.91 8.61
N GLN A 321 -22.43 -3.61 7.42
CA GLN A 321 -22.15 -4.39 6.20
C GLN A 321 -20.66 -4.39 5.87
N MET A 322 -19.95 -3.27 6.02
CA MET A 322 -18.51 -3.22 5.82
C MET A 322 -17.76 -4.21 6.74
N TYR A 323 -18.09 -4.23 8.03
CA TYR A 323 -17.47 -5.18 8.97
C TYR A 323 -17.85 -6.64 8.70
N LEU A 324 -19.10 -6.93 8.34
CA LEU A 324 -19.49 -8.29 7.91
C LEU A 324 -18.70 -8.73 6.66
N GLY A 325 -18.51 -7.82 5.70
CA GLY A 325 -17.67 -8.04 4.53
C GLY A 325 -16.23 -8.39 4.92
N LEU A 326 -15.63 -7.63 5.84
CA LEU A 326 -14.30 -7.91 6.40
C LEU A 326 -14.24 -9.28 7.09
N MET A 327 -15.23 -9.63 7.90
CA MET A 327 -15.28 -10.91 8.59
C MET A 327 -15.34 -12.09 7.61
N TYR A 328 -16.14 -11.99 6.54
CA TYR A 328 -16.19 -13.02 5.50
C TYR A 328 -14.95 -13.06 4.61
N ALA A 329 -14.34 -11.91 4.28
CA ALA A 329 -13.13 -11.87 3.45
C ALA A 329 -11.91 -12.44 4.19
N ALA A 330 -11.74 -12.04 5.45
CA ALA A 330 -10.61 -12.42 6.28
C ALA A 330 -10.81 -13.75 7.02
N GLY A 331 -12.03 -14.31 7.00
CA GLY A 331 -12.39 -15.51 7.76
C GLY A 331 -12.25 -15.29 9.28
N LEU A 332 -12.72 -14.15 9.77
CA LEU A 332 -12.67 -13.75 11.19
C LEU A 332 -14.02 -14.04 11.84
N GLY A 333 -14.07 -15.00 12.77
CA GLY A 333 -15.31 -15.42 13.44
C GLY A 333 -16.27 -16.23 12.56
N ASN A 334 -15.96 -16.40 11.26
CA ASN A 334 -16.70 -17.12 10.24
C ASN A 334 -15.75 -17.86 9.29
N PRO A 335 -16.20 -18.94 8.64
CA PRO A 335 -15.45 -19.49 7.51
C PRO A 335 -15.35 -18.43 6.39
N PRO A 336 -14.21 -18.34 5.69
CA PRO A 336 -14.01 -17.38 4.62
C PRO A 336 -15.01 -17.62 3.49
N HIS A 337 -15.64 -16.55 2.99
CA HIS A 337 -16.60 -16.63 1.89
C HIS A 337 -16.53 -15.39 1.00
N LEU A 338 -15.87 -15.52 -0.16
CA LEU A 338 -15.55 -14.39 -1.03
C LEU A 338 -16.80 -13.71 -1.61
N ALA A 339 -17.79 -14.46 -2.09
CA ALA A 339 -18.98 -13.86 -2.71
C ALA A 339 -19.81 -13.02 -1.71
N LYS A 340 -20.07 -13.55 -0.50
CA LYS A 340 -20.73 -12.79 0.57
C LYS A 340 -19.94 -11.55 0.96
N ALA A 341 -18.61 -11.64 1.03
CA ALA A 341 -17.77 -10.49 1.32
C ALA A 341 -17.95 -9.39 0.28
N ILE A 342 -17.86 -9.72 -1.02
CA ILE A 342 -18.02 -8.75 -2.12
C ILE A 342 -19.42 -8.13 -2.11
N LEU A 343 -20.46 -8.92 -1.85
CA LEU A 343 -21.83 -8.44 -1.76
C LEU A 343 -21.97 -7.39 -0.66
N HIS A 344 -21.52 -7.70 0.56
CA HIS A 344 -21.54 -6.76 1.68
C HIS A 344 -20.71 -5.50 1.43
N TYR A 345 -19.52 -5.64 0.84
CA TYR A 345 -18.71 -4.47 0.45
C TYR A 345 -19.40 -3.60 -0.58
N THR A 346 -20.10 -4.19 -1.54
CA THR A 346 -20.79 -3.44 -2.58
C THR A 346 -21.92 -2.60 -1.98
N PHE A 347 -22.76 -3.19 -1.12
CA PHE A 347 -23.82 -2.43 -0.45
C PHE A 347 -23.29 -1.39 0.52
N ALA A 348 -22.24 -1.71 1.28
CA ALA A 348 -21.60 -0.74 2.15
C ALA A 348 -21.00 0.44 1.36
N ALA A 349 -20.37 0.18 0.21
CA ALA A 349 -19.77 1.21 -0.64
C ALA A 349 -20.84 2.10 -1.30
N LEU A 350 -21.97 1.51 -1.72
CA LEU A 350 -23.15 2.24 -2.22
C LEU A 350 -23.79 3.09 -1.12
N GLY A 351 -23.85 2.55 0.11
CA GLY A 351 -24.31 3.26 1.31
C GLY A 351 -23.36 4.35 1.82
N GLY A 352 -22.25 4.62 1.11
CA GLY A 352 -21.34 5.71 1.41
C GLY A 352 -20.27 5.40 2.44
N ASP A 353 -20.09 4.14 2.85
CA ASP A 353 -19.01 3.76 3.75
C ASP A 353 -17.64 3.91 3.06
N THR A 354 -16.75 4.67 3.69
CA THR A 354 -15.44 4.99 3.12
C THR A 354 -14.52 3.79 3.00
N TRP A 355 -14.56 2.91 3.99
CA TRP A 355 -13.69 1.73 4.02
C TRP A 355 -14.15 0.76 2.94
N ALA A 356 -15.46 0.55 2.78
CA ALA A 356 -16.00 -0.26 1.71
C ALA A 356 -15.65 0.28 0.32
N GLN A 357 -15.73 1.60 0.12
CA GLN A 357 -15.28 2.24 -1.12
C GLN A 357 -13.78 2.00 -1.38
N MET A 358 -12.93 2.09 -0.37
CA MET A 358 -11.51 1.76 -0.50
C MET A 358 -11.28 0.29 -0.87
N VAL A 359 -11.97 -0.64 -0.19
CA VAL A 359 -11.86 -2.07 -0.48
C VAL A 359 -12.30 -2.37 -1.91
N MET A 360 -13.45 -1.87 -2.35
CA MET A 360 -13.92 -2.07 -3.72
C MET A 360 -12.99 -1.41 -4.75
N GLY A 361 -12.47 -0.22 -4.45
CA GLY A 361 -11.45 0.44 -5.27
C GLY A 361 -10.21 -0.41 -5.44
N TYR A 362 -9.68 -0.97 -4.34
CA TYR A 362 -8.51 -1.84 -4.35
C TYR A 362 -8.78 -3.14 -5.12
N ARG A 363 -9.94 -3.79 -4.88
CA ARG A 363 -10.31 -5.04 -5.54
C ARG A 363 -10.47 -4.89 -7.05
N HIS A 364 -11.08 -3.80 -7.52
CA HIS A 364 -11.17 -3.50 -8.96
C HIS A 364 -9.84 -3.10 -9.58
N TRP A 365 -8.93 -2.49 -8.82
CA TRP A 365 -7.60 -2.15 -9.29
C TRP A 365 -6.69 -3.38 -9.39
N ALA A 366 -6.67 -4.23 -8.36
CA ALA A 366 -5.84 -5.42 -8.27
C ALA A 366 -6.45 -6.68 -8.90
N GLY A 367 -7.75 -6.67 -9.23
CA GLY A 367 -8.47 -7.83 -9.80
C GLY A 367 -8.79 -8.94 -8.77
N LEU A 368 -9.12 -8.57 -7.53
CA LEU A 368 -9.31 -9.52 -6.41
C LEU A 368 -10.78 -9.92 -6.22
N GLY A 369 -11.16 -11.07 -6.79
CA GLY A 369 -12.52 -11.60 -6.73
C GLY A 369 -13.55 -10.84 -7.59
N VAL A 370 -13.10 -9.81 -8.29
CA VAL A 370 -13.89 -9.00 -9.23
C VAL A 370 -13.08 -8.77 -10.49
N VAL A 371 -13.77 -8.55 -11.62
CA VAL A 371 -13.11 -8.22 -12.88
C VAL A 371 -12.33 -6.90 -12.72
N PRO A 372 -11.04 -6.86 -13.11
CA PRO A 372 -10.25 -5.65 -13.01
C PRO A 372 -10.84 -4.56 -13.92
N ASN A 373 -11.19 -3.42 -13.33
CA ASN A 373 -11.75 -2.28 -14.04
C ASN A 373 -11.23 -0.97 -13.44
N CYS A 374 -10.41 -0.27 -14.22
CA CYS A 374 -9.79 0.97 -13.78
C CYS A 374 -10.83 2.07 -13.52
N GLU A 375 -11.88 2.19 -14.34
CA GLU A 375 -12.88 3.25 -14.16
C GLU A 375 -13.69 3.04 -12.88
N SER A 376 -14.07 1.79 -12.59
CA SER A 376 -14.70 1.44 -11.31
C SER A 376 -13.77 1.79 -10.14
N ALA A 377 -12.49 1.38 -10.18
CA ALA A 377 -11.53 1.73 -9.14
C ALA A 377 -11.37 3.25 -8.97
N LEU A 378 -11.30 3.99 -10.09
CA LEU A 378 -11.18 5.44 -10.12
C LEU A 378 -12.37 6.12 -9.46
N THR A 379 -13.60 5.68 -9.74
CA THR A 379 -14.80 6.28 -9.13
C THR A 379 -14.82 6.11 -7.62
N TYR A 380 -14.49 4.91 -7.11
CA TYR A 380 -14.45 4.67 -5.67
C TYR A 380 -13.33 5.47 -4.98
N TYR A 381 -12.11 5.40 -5.50
CA TYR A 381 -10.98 6.13 -4.90
C TYR A 381 -11.15 7.65 -4.98
N ARG A 382 -11.77 8.18 -6.04
CA ARG A 382 -12.08 9.61 -6.15
C ARG A 382 -13.02 10.07 -5.04
N LYS A 383 -14.07 9.29 -4.72
CA LYS A 383 -15.01 9.60 -3.62
C LYS A 383 -14.30 9.65 -2.27
N VAL A 384 -13.46 8.65 -1.98
CA VAL A 384 -12.69 8.59 -0.73
C VAL A 384 -11.67 9.73 -0.66
N ALA A 385 -10.93 9.97 -1.74
CA ALA A 385 -9.91 11.01 -1.79
C ALA A 385 -10.52 12.42 -1.61
N LYS A 386 -11.71 12.67 -2.15
CA LYS A 386 -12.46 13.91 -1.90
C LYS A 386 -12.76 14.11 -0.42
N LYS A 387 -13.23 13.08 0.27
CA LYS A 387 -13.48 13.17 1.72
C LYS A 387 -12.19 13.42 2.52
N VAL A 388 -11.09 12.77 2.14
CA VAL A 388 -9.77 13.03 2.76
C VAL A 388 -9.32 14.47 2.51
N GLU A 389 -9.54 15.01 1.30
CA GLU A 389 -9.21 16.39 0.99
C GLU A 389 -9.98 17.41 1.86
N GLU A 390 -11.30 17.22 2.00
CA GLU A 390 -12.15 18.05 2.85
C GLU A 390 -11.72 18.01 4.34
N GLU A 391 -11.38 16.82 4.85
CA GLU A 391 -10.90 16.64 6.23
C GLU A 391 -9.52 17.27 6.47
N LEU A 392 -8.61 17.18 5.50
CA LEU A 392 -7.27 17.77 5.59
C LEU A 392 -7.32 19.30 5.52
N SER A 393 -8.21 19.87 4.70
CA SER A 393 -8.37 21.32 4.59
C SER A 393 -8.88 21.97 5.87
N THR A 394 -9.60 21.23 6.72
CA THR A 394 -10.24 21.77 7.93
C THR A 394 -9.38 21.64 9.18
N ASN A 395 -8.70 20.50 9.35
CA ASN A 395 -8.07 20.15 10.64
C ASN A 395 -6.54 20.03 10.58
N GLY A 396 -5.92 20.04 9.39
CA GLY A 396 -4.51 19.66 9.24
C GLY A 396 -4.31 18.17 9.55
N GLY A 397 -3.86 17.39 8.59
CA GLY A 397 -3.70 15.94 8.78
C GLY A 397 -2.68 15.58 9.85
N SER A 398 -2.94 14.50 10.60
CA SER A 398 -1.93 13.88 11.45
C SER A 398 -0.87 13.17 10.61
N VAL A 399 0.40 13.27 11.01
CA VAL A 399 1.49 12.59 10.31
C VAL A 399 1.47 11.11 10.68
N ILE A 400 1.06 10.26 9.73
CA ILE A 400 1.04 8.80 9.89
C ILE A 400 2.35 8.21 9.37
N GLN A 401 3.06 7.46 10.22
CA GLN A 401 4.22 6.69 9.81
C GLN A 401 3.80 5.30 9.34
N ARG A 402 4.49 4.80 8.32
CA ARG A 402 4.24 3.46 7.76
C ARG A 402 5.46 2.60 8.05
N ILE A 403 5.41 1.87 9.15
CA ILE A 403 6.53 1.05 9.64
C ILE A 403 6.29 -0.41 9.19
N ARG A 404 7.31 -1.01 8.55
CA ARG A 404 7.31 -2.44 8.23
C ARG A 404 8.00 -3.20 9.36
N LEU A 405 7.30 -4.16 9.95
CA LEU A 405 7.80 -4.95 11.08
C LEU A 405 9.00 -5.82 10.69
N TYR A 406 9.01 -6.31 9.45
CA TYR A 406 10.11 -7.10 8.91
C TYR A 406 11.42 -6.30 8.84
N ASP A 407 11.36 -5.09 8.28
CA ASP A 407 12.53 -4.23 8.07
C ASP A 407 13.17 -3.83 9.42
N GLU A 408 12.36 -3.61 10.44
CA GLU A 408 12.81 -3.32 11.81
C GLU A 408 13.46 -4.54 12.48
N ALA A 409 12.88 -5.73 12.29
CA ALA A 409 13.42 -6.97 12.85
C ALA A 409 14.79 -7.32 12.26
N GLU A 410 15.03 -7.05 10.97
CA GLU A 410 16.33 -7.26 10.34
C GLU A 410 17.33 -6.12 10.63
N ASN A 411 16.86 -4.87 10.72
CA ASN A 411 17.72 -3.70 10.91
C ASN A 411 17.61 -3.14 12.34
N LEU A 412 18.06 -3.91 13.33
CA LEU A 412 18.10 -3.55 14.75
C LEU A 412 18.87 -2.24 15.08
N GLY A 413 19.54 -1.62 14.09
CA GLY A 413 20.29 -0.36 14.23
C GLY A 413 19.76 0.83 13.42
N SER A 414 18.68 0.69 12.65
CA SER A 414 18.17 1.78 11.81
C SER A 414 17.15 2.66 12.56
N THR A 415 17.44 3.95 12.65
CA THR A 415 16.61 5.06 13.18
C THR A 415 15.27 5.30 12.43
N ALA A 416 14.76 4.31 11.70
CA ALA A 416 13.56 4.42 10.87
C ALA A 416 12.25 4.14 11.64
N GLY A 417 12.34 3.78 12.92
CA GLY A 417 11.20 3.54 13.80
C GLY A 417 10.56 4.80 14.41
N VAL A 418 9.60 4.58 15.31
CA VAL A 418 9.09 5.61 16.25
C VAL A 418 10.29 6.22 17.00
N LEU A 419 10.29 7.53 17.26
CA LEU A 419 11.36 8.14 18.06
C LEU A 419 11.37 7.46 19.43
N ASP A 420 12.52 6.92 19.84
CA ASP A 420 12.66 6.40 21.19
C ASP A 420 12.42 7.52 22.21
N ASP A 421 11.73 7.21 23.30
CA ASP A 421 11.42 8.15 24.38
C ASP A 421 12.70 8.82 24.92
N ASP A 422 13.81 8.08 24.93
CA ASP A 422 15.13 8.57 25.33
C ASP A 422 15.63 9.70 24.42
N LEU A 423 15.35 9.63 23.11
CA LEU A 423 15.74 10.65 22.16
C LEU A 423 14.87 11.91 22.30
N ILE A 424 13.58 11.75 22.61
CA ILE A 424 12.68 12.88 22.91
C ILE A 424 13.16 13.59 24.19
N GLN A 425 13.49 12.84 25.24
CA GLN A 425 14.03 13.41 26.48
C GLN A 425 15.37 14.15 26.24
N TYR A 426 16.24 13.58 25.40
CA TYR A 426 17.48 14.24 25.01
C TYR A 426 17.23 15.59 24.30
N TYR A 427 16.29 15.66 23.35
CA TYR A 427 15.93 16.92 22.70
C TYR A 427 15.29 17.91 23.68
N GLN A 428 14.49 17.44 24.64
CA GLN A 428 13.91 18.31 25.68
C GLN A 428 15.01 18.92 26.54
N PHE A 429 15.98 18.13 26.96
CA PHE A 429 17.15 18.62 27.69
C PHE A 429 17.93 19.68 26.89
N LEU A 430 18.13 19.49 25.59
CA LEU A 430 18.79 20.48 24.73
C LEU A 430 17.97 21.78 24.62
N ALA A 431 16.66 21.66 24.44
CA ALA A 431 15.76 22.82 24.37
C ALA A 431 15.75 23.62 25.68
N ASP A 432 15.76 22.94 26.82
CA ASP A 432 15.84 23.55 28.16
C ASP A 432 17.19 24.24 28.41
N LYS A 433 18.27 23.76 27.77
CA LYS A 433 19.58 24.42 27.78
C LYS A 433 19.65 25.64 26.85
N GLY A 434 18.59 25.92 26.10
CA GLY A 434 18.50 27.06 25.18
C GLY A 434 18.93 26.74 23.75
N ASP A 435 19.01 25.46 23.36
CA ASP A 435 19.24 25.12 21.96
C ASP A 435 18.01 25.46 21.11
N VAL A 436 18.17 26.49 20.27
CA VAL A 436 17.09 27.06 19.45
C VAL A 436 16.61 26.06 18.39
N GLN A 437 17.48 25.17 17.88
CA GLN A 437 17.07 24.18 16.88
C GLN A 437 16.26 23.07 17.53
N ALA A 438 16.64 22.62 18.72
CA ALA A 438 15.88 21.66 19.51
C ALA A 438 14.51 22.24 19.90
N GLN A 439 14.44 23.51 20.30
CA GLN A 439 13.17 24.20 20.56
C GLN A 439 12.26 24.20 19.33
N VAL A 440 12.76 24.58 18.15
CA VAL A 440 11.96 24.55 16.92
C VAL A 440 11.54 23.13 16.54
N GLY A 441 12.45 22.16 16.65
CA GLY A 441 12.18 20.76 16.32
C GLY A 441 11.10 20.15 17.23
N LEU A 442 11.20 20.34 18.54
CA LEU A 442 10.17 19.91 19.50
C LEU A 442 8.87 20.68 19.33
N GLY A 443 8.95 21.99 19.05
CA GLY A 443 7.78 22.79 18.73
C GLY A 443 7.02 22.24 17.52
N GLN A 444 7.73 21.90 16.44
CA GLN A 444 7.15 21.26 15.26
C GLN A 444 6.56 19.88 15.57
N LEU A 445 7.29 19.07 16.34
CA LEU A 445 6.86 17.73 16.74
C LEU A 445 5.55 17.77 17.54
N HIS A 446 5.45 18.64 18.53
CA HIS A 446 4.22 18.85 19.30
C HIS A 446 3.11 19.56 18.51
N TYR A 447 3.45 20.39 17.52
CA TYR A 447 2.46 21.10 16.71
C TYR A 447 1.78 20.19 15.66
N GLN A 448 2.55 19.35 14.97
CA GLN A 448 2.04 18.46 13.91
C GLN A 448 1.60 17.10 14.47
N GLY A 449 2.19 16.67 15.59
CA GLY A 449 2.11 15.28 16.04
C GLY A 449 2.90 14.35 15.12
N GLY A 450 3.42 13.26 15.68
CA GLY A 450 4.15 12.25 14.89
C GLY A 450 5.31 11.62 15.64
N ARG A 451 5.87 10.53 15.08
CA ARG A 451 6.97 9.76 15.69
C ARG A 451 6.68 9.32 17.13
N GLY A 452 5.43 9.01 17.45
CA GLY A 452 5.00 8.61 18.79
C GLY A 452 4.66 9.76 19.75
N VAL A 453 4.84 11.03 19.33
CA VAL A 453 4.49 12.20 20.15
C VAL A 453 3.10 12.71 19.81
N GLU A 454 2.26 12.82 20.83
CA GLU A 454 0.92 13.40 20.73
C GLU A 454 0.99 14.92 20.46
N GLN A 455 -0.03 15.41 19.75
CA GLN A 455 -0.17 16.82 19.42
C GLN A 455 -0.50 17.64 20.68
N ASP A 456 0.34 18.62 20.99
CA ASP A 456 0.17 19.54 22.11
C ASP A 456 0.51 20.97 21.66
N HIS A 457 -0.54 21.72 21.27
CA HIS A 457 -0.38 23.10 20.80
C HIS A 457 0.13 24.06 21.88
N ALA A 458 -0.06 23.76 23.17
CA ALA A 458 0.40 24.63 24.26
C ALA A 458 1.91 24.51 24.45
N ARG A 459 2.45 23.28 24.46
CA ARG A 459 3.89 23.06 24.46
C ARG A 459 4.55 23.60 23.20
N ALA A 460 3.94 23.36 22.04
CA ALA A 460 4.42 23.89 20.78
C ALA A 460 4.54 25.42 20.82
N LEU A 461 3.51 26.12 21.32
CA LEU A 461 3.53 27.57 21.47
C LEU A 461 4.71 28.03 22.33
N ASN A 462 4.92 27.42 23.50
CA ASN A 462 5.99 27.80 24.40
C ASN A 462 7.37 27.66 23.76
N TYR A 463 7.64 26.53 23.09
CA TYR A 463 8.92 26.33 22.40
C TYR A 463 9.10 27.30 21.23
N PHE A 464 8.04 27.57 20.45
CA PHE A 464 8.13 28.54 19.35
C PHE A 464 8.32 29.97 19.86
N MET A 465 7.71 30.36 20.98
CA MET A 465 7.95 31.68 21.59
C MET A 465 9.40 31.84 22.02
N GLN A 466 9.95 30.85 22.75
CA GLN A 466 11.37 30.86 23.17
C GLN A 466 12.32 30.97 21.96
N ALA A 467 12.08 30.18 20.91
CA ALA A 467 12.90 30.19 19.72
C ALA A 467 12.74 31.49 18.90
N ALA A 468 11.55 32.08 18.88
CA ALA A 468 11.29 33.35 18.19
C ALA A 468 11.95 34.53 18.93
N ASP A 469 11.95 34.52 20.27
CA ASP A 469 12.67 35.50 21.10
C ASP A 469 14.19 35.42 20.88
N ALA A 470 14.71 34.21 20.63
CA ALA A 470 16.09 33.99 20.19
C ALA A 470 16.36 34.39 18.72
N GLY A 471 15.34 34.88 17.99
CA GLY A 471 15.48 35.41 16.64
C GLY A 471 15.35 34.38 15.51
N ASN A 472 14.86 33.17 15.79
CA ASN A 472 14.69 32.10 14.80
C ASN A 472 13.52 32.38 13.83
N ALA A 473 13.80 32.37 12.53
CA ALA A 473 12.82 32.70 11.51
C ALA A 473 11.74 31.61 11.31
N ASN A 474 12.08 30.32 11.49
CA ASN A 474 11.10 29.23 11.41
C ASN A 474 10.09 29.34 12.55
N ALA A 475 10.57 29.57 13.77
CA ALA A 475 9.71 29.76 14.94
C ALA A 475 8.72 30.92 14.73
N MET A 476 9.20 32.06 14.23
CA MET A 476 8.34 33.20 13.86
C MET A 476 7.28 32.82 12.82
N ALA A 477 7.64 32.04 11.80
CA ALA A 477 6.68 31.59 10.80
C ALA A 477 5.62 30.63 11.37
N PHE A 478 6.00 29.69 12.25
CA PHE A 478 5.04 28.80 12.91
C PHE A 478 4.13 29.56 13.88
N LEU A 479 4.65 30.55 14.62
CA LEU A 479 3.81 31.46 15.42
C LEU A 479 2.82 32.21 14.54
N GLY A 480 3.28 32.77 13.41
CA GLY A 480 2.41 33.42 12.43
C GLY A 480 1.28 32.51 11.97
N LYS A 481 1.59 31.22 11.69
CA LYS A 481 0.60 30.20 11.33
C LYS A 481 -0.39 29.94 12.47
N MET A 482 0.08 29.76 13.70
CA MET A 482 -0.78 29.54 14.87
C MET A 482 -1.75 30.70 15.11
N TYR A 483 -1.30 31.96 14.95
CA TYR A 483 -2.17 33.13 15.07
C TYR A 483 -3.13 33.30 13.87
N LEU A 484 -2.73 32.89 12.66
CA LEU A 484 -3.56 32.97 11.45
C LEU A 484 -4.71 31.96 11.47
N GLU A 485 -4.43 30.73 11.90
CA GLU A 485 -5.42 29.66 12.02
C GLU A 485 -6.29 29.86 13.27
N GLY A 486 -5.66 30.21 14.39
CA GLY A 486 -6.28 30.18 15.70
C GLY A 486 -6.53 28.74 16.17
N GLY A 487 -6.88 28.58 17.45
CA GLY A 487 -7.20 27.28 18.04
C GLY A 487 -7.55 27.41 19.51
N ASN A 488 -7.55 26.29 20.22
CA ASN A 488 -7.93 26.23 21.64
C ASN A 488 -6.95 26.99 22.56
N VAL A 489 -5.68 27.09 22.15
CA VAL A 489 -4.62 27.76 22.92
C VAL A 489 -4.49 29.23 22.55
N VAL A 490 -4.59 29.56 21.26
CA VAL A 490 -4.33 30.91 20.73
C VAL A 490 -5.55 31.37 19.93
N LYS A 491 -6.10 32.53 20.26
CA LYS A 491 -7.19 33.13 19.47
C LYS A 491 -6.66 33.63 18.13
N GLN A 492 -7.45 33.44 17.08
CA GLN A 492 -7.13 33.92 15.75
C GLN A 492 -6.91 35.44 15.76
N ASN A 493 -5.77 35.89 15.25
CA ASN A 493 -5.45 37.30 15.10
C ASN A 493 -4.60 37.52 13.85
N ASN A 494 -5.21 38.14 12.84
CA ASN A 494 -4.57 38.38 11.55
C ASN A 494 -3.46 39.44 11.63
N GLU A 495 -3.55 40.41 12.54
CA GLU A 495 -2.53 41.47 12.66
C GLU A 495 -1.23 40.94 13.26
N THR A 496 -1.33 40.11 14.31
CA THR A 496 -0.16 39.46 14.91
C THR A 496 0.43 38.42 13.96
N ALA A 497 -0.42 37.68 13.24
CA ALA A 497 0.04 36.78 12.19
C ALA A 497 0.84 37.53 11.11
N LEU A 498 0.32 38.67 10.62
CA LEU A 498 1.00 39.51 9.65
C LEU A 498 2.38 39.91 10.15
N LYS A 499 2.47 40.42 11.39
CA LYS A 499 3.73 40.86 12.01
C LYS A 499 4.77 39.73 12.06
N TYR A 500 4.39 38.54 12.51
CA TYR A 500 5.31 37.41 12.60
C TYR A 500 5.73 36.89 11.22
N PHE A 501 4.80 36.83 10.26
CA PHE A 501 5.11 36.42 8.90
C PHE A 501 6.00 37.44 8.17
N THR A 502 5.81 38.75 8.39
CA THR A 502 6.72 39.76 7.84
C THR A 502 8.13 39.62 8.42
N MET A 503 8.25 39.46 9.74
CA MET A 503 9.55 39.24 10.40
C MET A 503 10.25 37.98 9.87
N ALA A 504 9.51 36.89 9.65
CA ALA A 504 10.06 35.66 9.09
C ALA A 504 10.47 35.85 7.61
N ALA A 505 9.62 36.48 6.80
CA ALA A 505 9.89 36.71 5.38
C ALA A 505 11.07 37.67 5.13
N GLU A 506 11.26 38.68 5.99
CA GLU A 506 12.43 39.58 5.99
C GLU A 506 13.74 38.82 6.23
N LYS A 507 13.69 37.75 7.04
CA LYS A 507 14.79 36.80 7.24
C LYS A 507 14.89 35.74 6.13
N ASN A 508 14.22 35.97 4.98
CA ASN A 508 14.15 35.08 3.83
C ASN A 508 13.59 33.69 4.15
N ASN A 509 12.73 33.55 5.15
CA ASN A 509 12.14 32.27 5.51
C ASN A 509 11.02 31.87 4.55
N PRO A 510 11.05 30.67 3.95
CA PRO A 510 10.07 30.28 2.95
C PRO A 510 8.68 29.97 3.54
N VAL A 511 8.61 29.51 4.80
CA VAL A 511 7.33 29.32 5.51
C VAL A 511 6.67 30.69 5.74
N GLY A 512 7.45 31.68 6.17
CA GLY A 512 7.00 33.06 6.33
C GLY A 512 6.51 33.69 5.02
N GLN A 513 7.28 33.52 3.93
CA GLN A 513 6.88 33.97 2.60
C GLN A 513 5.59 33.31 2.13
N SER A 514 5.45 31.99 2.30
CA SER A 514 4.21 31.27 1.97
C SER A 514 3.02 31.76 2.81
N GLY A 515 3.24 32.04 4.10
CA GLY A 515 2.24 32.64 4.99
C GLY A 515 1.76 34.00 4.51
N LEU A 516 2.68 34.90 4.15
CA LEU A 516 2.34 36.20 3.55
C LEU A 516 1.59 36.03 2.22
N GLY A 517 2.02 35.10 1.38
CA GLY A 517 1.35 34.76 0.14
C GLY A 517 -0.11 34.39 0.38
N LEU A 518 -0.38 33.55 1.39
CA LEU A 518 -1.73 33.14 1.78
C LEU A 518 -2.58 34.29 2.29
N MET A 519 -1.99 35.20 3.07
CA MET A 519 -2.67 36.40 3.56
C MET A 519 -3.09 37.33 2.41
N TYR A 520 -2.21 37.55 1.43
CA TYR A 520 -2.54 38.36 0.24
C TYR A 520 -3.51 37.65 -0.71
N LEU A 521 -3.45 36.31 -0.82
CA LEU A 521 -4.35 35.51 -1.65
C LEU A 521 -5.81 35.60 -1.16
N HIS A 522 -6.02 35.46 0.15
CA HIS A 522 -7.36 35.45 0.75
C HIS A 522 -7.79 36.80 1.33
N GLY A 523 -6.89 37.77 1.44
CA GLY A 523 -7.17 39.08 2.03
C GLY A 523 -7.31 39.05 3.56
N LYS A 524 -6.53 38.20 4.24
CA LYS A 524 -6.58 38.07 5.71
C LYS A 524 -5.66 39.14 6.33
N GLY A 525 -6.23 40.17 6.96
CA GLY A 525 -5.45 41.26 7.58
C GLY A 525 -4.75 42.21 6.59
N VAL A 526 -4.83 41.95 5.29
CA VAL A 526 -4.29 42.77 4.20
C VAL A 526 -5.29 42.80 3.03
N PRO A 527 -5.25 43.81 2.15
CA PRO A 527 -6.04 43.80 0.92
C PRO A 527 -5.65 42.63 0.02
N LYS A 528 -6.62 42.03 -0.67
CA LYS A 528 -6.37 40.96 -1.65
C LYS A 528 -5.47 41.50 -2.77
N ASP A 529 -4.34 40.83 -2.99
CA ASP A 529 -3.38 41.18 -4.04
C ASP A 529 -2.73 39.91 -4.59
N TYR A 530 -3.28 39.40 -5.70
CA TYR A 530 -2.80 38.19 -6.34
C TYR A 530 -1.36 38.32 -6.89
N ASN A 531 -0.94 39.52 -7.29
CA ASN A 531 0.41 39.74 -7.80
C ASN A 531 1.46 39.63 -6.68
N LYS A 532 1.16 40.19 -5.50
CA LYS A 532 2.01 39.99 -4.32
C LYS A 532 2.01 38.54 -3.86
N ALA A 533 0.85 37.90 -3.84
CA ALA A 533 0.75 36.48 -3.50
C ALA A 533 1.64 35.63 -4.43
N PHE A 534 1.57 35.85 -5.74
CA PHE A 534 2.40 35.16 -6.72
C PHE A 534 3.90 35.34 -6.45
N LYS A 535 4.34 36.57 -6.15
CA LYS A 535 5.75 36.87 -5.84
C LYS A 535 6.24 36.10 -4.60
N TYR A 536 5.46 36.12 -3.53
CA TYR A 536 5.82 35.43 -2.30
C TYR A 536 5.80 33.91 -2.44
N PHE A 537 4.77 33.34 -3.10
CA PHE A 537 4.71 31.90 -3.38
C PHE A 537 5.82 31.45 -4.32
N SER A 538 6.17 32.24 -5.34
CA SER A 538 7.30 31.94 -6.23
C SER A 538 8.62 31.92 -5.46
N SER A 539 8.81 32.86 -4.53
CA SER A 539 10.01 32.91 -3.68
C SER A 539 10.10 31.69 -2.76
N ALA A 540 8.98 31.29 -2.13
CA ALA A 540 8.92 30.10 -1.29
C ALA A 540 9.13 28.81 -2.10
N ALA A 541 8.49 28.69 -3.27
CA ALA A 541 8.60 27.53 -4.15
C ALA A 541 10.03 27.33 -4.69
N ASN A 542 10.73 28.43 -5.03
CA ASN A 542 12.13 28.40 -5.47
C ASN A 542 13.07 27.92 -4.36
N GLN A 543 12.70 28.10 -3.09
CA GLN A 543 13.42 27.56 -1.94
C GLN A 543 13.03 26.10 -1.61
N GLY A 544 12.19 25.48 -2.45
CA GLY A 544 11.74 24.09 -2.24
C GLY A 544 10.61 23.94 -1.21
N TRP A 545 9.96 25.03 -0.79
CA TRP A 545 8.87 24.92 0.18
C TRP A 545 7.58 24.39 -0.45
N VAL A 546 7.11 23.28 0.12
CA VAL A 546 6.07 22.43 -0.44
C VAL A 546 4.71 23.14 -0.54
N ASP A 547 4.29 23.85 0.51
CA ASP A 547 3.02 24.60 0.47
C ASP A 547 3.08 25.73 -0.56
N GLY A 548 4.27 26.35 -0.72
CA GLY A 548 4.49 27.39 -1.72
C GLY A 548 4.33 26.84 -3.14
N GLN A 549 4.89 25.65 -3.41
CA GLN A 549 4.71 24.94 -4.68
C GLN A 549 3.24 24.59 -4.94
N LEU A 550 2.53 24.06 -3.93
CA LEU A 550 1.10 23.73 -4.05
C LEU A 550 0.27 24.98 -4.41
N GLN A 551 0.44 26.07 -3.67
CA GLN A 551 -0.33 27.29 -3.91
C GLN A 551 0.00 27.91 -5.26
N LEU A 552 1.26 27.86 -5.69
CA LEU A 552 1.64 28.30 -7.02
C LEU A 552 0.99 27.44 -8.11
N GLY A 553 0.92 26.12 -7.91
CA GLY A 553 0.15 25.20 -8.75
C GLY A 553 -1.33 25.59 -8.83
N ASN A 554 -1.96 25.90 -7.69
CA ASN A 554 -3.36 26.37 -7.63
C ASN A 554 -3.56 27.70 -8.37
N MET A 555 -2.60 28.63 -8.29
CA MET A 555 -2.68 29.90 -9.01
C MET A 555 -2.60 29.68 -10.53
N TYR A 556 -1.70 28.82 -11.01
CA TYR A 556 -1.59 28.48 -12.43
C TYR A 556 -2.80 27.68 -12.94
N TYR A 557 -3.37 26.79 -12.12
CA TYR A 557 -4.53 25.98 -12.46
C TYR A 557 -5.81 26.83 -12.60
N ASN A 558 -6.03 27.75 -11.66
CA ASN A 558 -7.22 28.61 -11.63
C ASN A 558 -7.06 29.93 -12.40
N GLY A 559 -5.84 30.36 -12.72
CA GLY A 559 -5.57 31.66 -13.35
C GLY A 559 -5.71 32.84 -12.37
N LEU A 560 -5.29 32.69 -11.11
CA LEU A 560 -5.43 33.73 -10.08
C LEU A 560 -4.29 34.76 -10.17
N GLY A 561 -4.57 35.94 -10.73
CA GLY A 561 -3.58 37.03 -10.89
C GLY A 561 -2.52 36.78 -11.96
N ILE A 562 -2.58 35.64 -12.64
CA ILE A 562 -1.72 35.22 -13.73
C ILE A 562 -2.53 34.47 -14.78
N SER A 563 -2.00 34.35 -16.01
CA SER A 563 -2.64 33.55 -17.05
C SER A 563 -2.66 32.07 -16.64
N ARG A 564 -3.75 31.37 -16.98
CA ARG A 564 -3.91 29.95 -16.70
C ARG A 564 -2.92 29.13 -17.53
N ASP A 565 -2.11 28.31 -16.86
CA ASP A 565 -1.13 27.42 -17.50
C ASP A 565 -1.13 26.06 -16.78
N PHE A 566 -1.79 25.07 -17.38
CA PHE A 566 -1.87 23.74 -16.81
C PHE A 566 -0.54 22.99 -16.80
N LYS A 567 0.37 23.29 -17.75
CA LYS A 567 1.68 22.64 -17.79
C LYS A 567 2.53 23.08 -16.61
N MET A 568 2.47 24.37 -16.28
CA MET A 568 3.12 24.89 -15.07
C MET A 568 2.43 24.40 -13.80
N ALA A 569 1.09 24.29 -13.78
CA ALA A 569 0.38 23.69 -12.64
C ALA A 569 0.84 22.25 -12.37
N ILE A 570 0.91 21.39 -13.39
CA ILE A 570 1.39 20.01 -13.27
C ILE A 570 2.83 19.97 -12.76
N LYS A 571 3.70 20.84 -13.27
CA LYS A 571 5.09 20.93 -12.81
C LYS A 571 5.16 21.18 -11.29
N TYR A 572 4.44 22.18 -10.79
CA TYR A 572 4.46 22.52 -9.37
C TYR A 572 3.74 21.49 -8.50
N TYR A 573 2.61 20.92 -8.96
CA TYR A 573 1.96 19.82 -8.25
C TYR A 573 2.85 18.58 -8.18
N THR A 574 3.61 18.26 -9.22
CA THR A 574 4.55 17.13 -9.22
C THR A 574 5.69 17.36 -8.22
N MET A 575 6.23 18.58 -8.14
CA MET A 575 7.25 18.94 -7.14
C MET A 575 6.70 18.82 -5.71
N ALA A 576 5.48 19.31 -5.48
CA ALA A 576 4.83 19.24 -4.18
C ALA A 576 4.48 17.79 -3.79
N SER A 577 4.05 16.96 -4.76
CA SER A 577 3.74 15.55 -4.51
C SER A 577 5.00 14.71 -4.25
N GLN A 578 6.12 15.00 -4.92
CA GLN A 578 7.43 14.38 -4.62
C GLN A 578 7.87 14.66 -3.18
N SER A 579 7.51 15.82 -2.66
CA SER A 579 7.74 16.19 -1.26
C SER A 579 6.69 15.63 -0.28
N GLY A 580 5.74 14.81 -0.76
CA GLY A 580 4.76 14.11 0.06
C GLY A 580 3.44 14.85 0.30
N HIS A 581 3.18 15.99 -0.34
CA HIS A 581 1.97 16.79 -0.06
C HIS A 581 0.69 16.15 -0.59
N VAL A 582 -0.24 15.84 0.31
CA VAL A 582 -1.47 15.08 -0.01
C VAL A 582 -2.37 15.81 -1.00
N LEU A 583 -2.61 17.11 -0.78
CA LEU A 583 -3.45 17.90 -1.69
C LEU A 583 -2.85 18.02 -3.09
N ALA A 584 -1.52 17.95 -3.22
CA ALA A 584 -0.88 17.98 -4.54
C ALA A 584 -1.14 16.66 -5.29
N PHE A 585 -1.06 15.52 -4.59
CA PHE A 585 -1.50 14.23 -5.15
C PHE A 585 -2.95 14.28 -5.61
N TYR A 586 -3.86 14.87 -4.81
CA TYR A 586 -5.27 15.00 -5.17
C TYR A 586 -5.49 15.85 -6.42
N SER A 587 -4.90 17.05 -6.47
CA SER A 587 -5.00 17.93 -7.64
C SER A 587 -4.41 17.29 -8.90
N LEU A 588 -3.25 16.65 -8.79
CA LEU A 588 -2.61 15.94 -9.90
C LEU A 588 -3.46 14.74 -10.37
N ALA A 589 -4.05 13.98 -9.44
CA ALA A 589 -4.95 12.88 -9.75
C ALA A 589 -6.18 13.36 -10.52
N GLN A 590 -6.77 14.49 -10.11
CA GLN A 590 -7.89 15.09 -10.80
C GLN A 590 -7.52 15.50 -12.24
N MET A 591 -6.34 16.10 -12.45
CA MET A 591 -5.85 16.46 -13.78
C MET A 591 -5.64 15.24 -14.68
N HIS A 592 -5.07 14.14 -14.16
CA HIS A 592 -4.94 12.89 -14.92
C HIS A 592 -6.28 12.19 -15.19
N ALA A 593 -7.23 12.29 -14.26
CA ALA A 593 -8.56 11.71 -14.41
C ALA A 593 -9.40 12.42 -15.48
N THR A 594 -9.34 13.74 -15.55
CA THR A 594 -10.07 14.55 -16.54
C THR A 594 -9.30 14.73 -17.84
N GLY A 595 -7.97 14.58 -17.82
CA GLY A 595 -7.12 14.94 -18.96
C GLY A 595 -6.89 16.45 -19.09
N THR A 596 -6.95 17.20 -17.98
CA THR A 596 -6.72 18.65 -18.00
C THR A 596 -5.22 18.93 -18.03
N GLY A 597 -4.70 19.45 -19.16
CA GLY A 597 -3.28 19.81 -19.31
C GLY A 597 -2.32 18.65 -19.60
N THR A 598 -2.80 17.40 -19.51
CA THR A 598 -2.10 16.15 -19.87
C THR A 598 -3.07 15.19 -20.55
N VAL A 599 -2.53 14.14 -21.19
CA VAL A 599 -3.35 13.02 -21.67
C VAL A 599 -4.01 12.33 -20.48
N ARG A 600 -5.32 12.05 -20.59
CA ARG A 600 -6.08 11.31 -19.57
C ARG A 600 -5.44 9.93 -19.35
N SER A 601 -5.16 9.60 -18.09
CA SER A 601 -4.60 8.31 -17.69
C SER A 601 -5.33 7.81 -16.45
N CYS A 602 -6.15 6.77 -16.62
CA CYS A 602 -6.91 6.19 -15.51
C CYS A 602 -5.97 5.53 -14.48
N THR A 603 -4.98 4.78 -14.93
CA THR A 603 -4.05 4.05 -14.04
C THR A 603 -3.29 5.00 -13.12
N THR A 604 -2.69 6.05 -13.70
CA THR A 604 -1.98 7.09 -12.95
C THR A 604 -2.92 7.81 -11.98
N ALA A 605 -4.14 8.14 -12.41
CA ALA A 605 -5.12 8.79 -11.54
C ALA A 605 -5.52 7.91 -10.35
N VAL A 606 -5.74 6.61 -10.57
CA VAL A 606 -6.07 5.64 -9.51
C VAL A 606 -4.93 5.52 -8.51
N GLU A 607 -3.68 5.41 -8.96
CA GLU A 607 -2.52 5.34 -8.08
C GLU A 607 -2.37 6.59 -7.20
N LEU A 608 -2.53 7.78 -7.79
CA LEU A 608 -2.47 9.04 -7.06
C LEU A 608 -3.63 9.18 -6.06
N PHE A 609 -4.87 8.84 -6.46
CA PHE A 609 -6.03 8.86 -5.55
C PHE A 609 -5.92 7.81 -4.43
N LYS A 610 -5.40 6.61 -4.72
CA LYS A 610 -5.09 5.59 -3.70
C LYS A 610 -4.11 6.15 -2.68
N ASN A 611 -3.07 6.85 -3.13
CA ASN A 611 -2.07 7.48 -2.26
C ASN A 611 -2.69 8.56 -1.35
N VAL A 612 -3.69 9.30 -1.85
CA VAL A 612 -4.48 10.25 -1.03
C VAL A 612 -5.36 9.51 -0.03
N ALA A 613 -6.13 8.52 -0.49
CA ALA A 613 -7.02 7.73 0.37
C ALA A 613 -6.25 7.05 1.52
N GLU A 614 -5.05 6.54 1.28
CA GLU A 614 -4.24 5.94 2.33
C GLU A 614 -3.74 6.91 3.42
N ARG A 615 -3.88 8.24 3.22
CA ARG A 615 -3.54 9.27 4.22
C ARG A 615 -4.75 9.76 5.02
N GLY A 616 -5.91 9.14 4.86
CA GLY A 616 -7.07 9.42 5.70
C GLY A 616 -6.83 9.07 7.17
N ARG A 617 -7.71 9.58 8.05
CA ARG A 617 -7.59 9.42 9.51
C ARG A 617 -7.48 7.97 9.97
N TRP A 618 -8.10 7.04 9.25
CA TRP A 618 -8.02 5.60 9.54
C TRP A 618 -6.61 5.02 9.48
N GLY A 619 -5.64 5.71 8.86
CA GLY A 619 -4.24 5.31 8.93
C GLY A 619 -3.64 5.36 10.34
N THR A 620 -4.30 6.01 11.31
CA THR A 620 -3.90 5.90 12.74
C THR A 620 -3.98 4.46 13.25
N ASN A 621 -4.84 3.61 12.68
CA ASN A 621 -4.92 2.19 13.02
C ASN A 621 -3.60 1.46 12.74
N LEU A 622 -2.79 1.94 11.79
CA LEU A 622 -1.47 1.37 11.49
C LEU A 622 -0.49 1.62 12.64
N MET A 623 -0.54 2.82 13.22
CA MET A 623 0.27 3.20 14.39
C MET A 623 -0.19 2.48 15.66
N GLN A 624 -1.51 2.34 15.84
CA GLN A 624 -2.07 1.58 16.95
C GLN A 624 -1.66 0.11 16.88
N ALA A 625 -1.78 -0.53 15.70
CA ALA A 625 -1.35 -1.91 15.49
C ALA A 625 0.14 -2.11 15.81
N TYR A 626 0.98 -1.13 15.47
CA TYR A 626 2.39 -1.15 15.83
C TYR A 626 2.61 -1.09 17.34
N SER A 627 1.91 -0.19 18.05
CA SER A 627 1.97 -0.09 19.53
C SER A 627 1.52 -1.39 20.18
N ASP A 628 0.40 -1.95 19.73
CA ASP A 628 -0.13 -3.22 20.25
C ASP A 628 0.86 -4.36 20.07
N ASN A 629 1.51 -4.45 18.90
CA ASN A 629 2.54 -5.45 18.64
C ASN A 629 3.75 -5.29 19.56
N LYS A 630 4.22 -4.05 19.80
CA LYS A 630 5.33 -3.76 20.73
C LYS A 630 4.97 -4.08 22.19
N GLU A 631 3.71 -3.90 22.56
CA GLU A 631 3.18 -4.22 23.89
C GLU A 631 2.86 -5.73 24.08
N GLY A 632 3.05 -6.55 23.05
CA GLY A 632 2.79 -8.00 23.08
C GLY A 632 1.34 -8.41 22.81
N ARG A 633 0.46 -7.45 22.47
CA ARG A 633 -0.92 -7.68 22.01
C ARG A 633 -0.96 -8.03 20.52
N VAL A 634 -0.34 -9.16 20.16
CA VAL A 634 -0.14 -9.59 18.76
C VAL A 634 -1.47 -9.88 18.06
N ASN A 635 -2.44 -10.44 18.78
CA ASN A 635 -3.77 -10.79 18.28
C ASN A 635 -4.57 -9.54 17.84
N GLU A 636 -4.58 -8.51 18.66
CA GLU A 636 -5.21 -7.22 18.38
C GLU A 636 -4.50 -6.47 17.25
N ALA A 637 -3.16 -6.52 17.24
CA ALA A 637 -2.35 -5.96 16.16
C ALA A 637 -2.64 -6.62 14.81
N LEU A 638 -2.72 -7.96 14.78
CA LEU A 638 -2.98 -8.74 13.58
C LEU A 638 -4.32 -8.33 12.94
N ILE A 639 -5.40 -8.23 13.72
CA ILE A 639 -6.71 -7.84 13.18
C ILE A 639 -6.66 -6.44 12.56
N LYS A 640 -6.01 -5.48 13.23
CA LYS A 640 -5.84 -4.13 12.67
C LYS A 640 -5.06 -4.16 11.36
N TYR A 641 -3.97 -4.93 11.27
CA TYR A 641 -3.23 -5.10 10.03
C TYR A 641 -4.05 -5.81 8.95
N MET A 642 -4.84 -6.84 9.27
CA MET A 642 -5.70 -7.53 8.31
C MET A 642 -6.78 -6.60 7.73
N VAL A 643 -7.39 -5.75 8.56
CA VAL A 643 -8.36 -4.74 8.09
C VAL A 643 -7.70 -3.77 7.12
N LEU A 644 -6.54 -3.21 7.49
CA LEU A 644 -5.79 -2.30 6.63
C LEU A 644 -5.26 -3.00 5.36
N ALA A 645 -4.94 -4.29 5.45
CA ALA A 645 -4.51 -5.09 4.31
C ALA A 645 -5.63 -5.28 3.28
N GLU A 646 -6.88 -5.48 3.73
CA GLU A 646 -8.08 -5.52 2.89
C GLU A 646 -8.40 -4.15 2.26
N LEU A 647 -8.11 -3.05 2.96
CA LEU A 647 -8.20 -1.69 2.43
C LEU A 647 -7.15 -1.37 1.34
N GLY A 648 -6.15 -2.25 1.16
CA GLY A 648 -5.13 -2.13 0.14
C GLY A 648 -3.80 -1.53 0.60
N TYR A 649 -3.58 -1.36 1.91
CA TYR A 649 -2.29 -0.90 2.43
C TYR A 649 -1.23 -2.00 2.28
N GLU A 650 -0.23 -1.77 1.43
CA GLU A 650 0.89 -2.69 1.21
C GLU A 650 1.64 -3.00 2.51
N VAL A 651 1.96 -1.98 3.31
CA VAL A 651 2.67 -2.14 4.60
C VAL A 651 1.86 -2.99 5.59
N ALA A 652 0.54 -2.87 5.57
CA ALA A 652 -0.30 -3.70 6.43
C ALA A 652 -0.36 -5.16 5.94
N GLN A 653 -0.34 -5.38 4.62
CA GLN A 653 -0.25 -6.71 4.04
C GLN A 653 1.07 -7.39 4.43
N SER A 654 2.21 -6.71 4.30
CA SER A 654 3.50 -7.26 4.71
C SER A 654 3.58 -7.53 6.22
N ASN A 655 3.02 -6.65 7.05
CA ASN A 655 3.04 -6.81 8.50
C ASN A 655 2.12 -7.95 8.97
N ALA A 656 0.93 -8.07 8.39
CA ALA A 656 0.04 -9.20 8.64
C ALA A 656 0.72 -10.52 8.24
N ALA A 657 1.35 -10.55 7.06
CA ALA A 657 2.08 -11.72 6.59
C ALA A 657 3.23 -12.11 7.53
N PHE A 658 4.00 -11.13 8.01
CA PHE A 658 5.10 -11.35 8.95
C PHE A 658 4.64 -11.89 10.31
N ILE A 659 3.55 -11.34 10.87
CA ILE A 659 2.99 -11.84 12.14
C ILE A 659 2.48 -13.28 11.98
N LEU A 660 1.81 -13.58 10.86
CA LEU A 660 1.36 -14.93 10.54
C LEU A 660 2.56 -15.89 10.41
N ASP A 661 3.60 -15.50 9.68
CA ASP A 661 4.79 -16.32 9.43
C ASP A 661 5.52 -16.74 10.73
N ARG A 662 5.50 -15.88 11.76
CA ARG A 662 6.05 -16.20 13.09
C ARG A 662 5.24 -17.25 13.85
N GLY A 663 3.94 -17.34 13.61
CA GLY A 663 3.05 -18.30 14.27
C GLY A 663 2.76 -18.03 15.75
N ASP A 664 3.08 -16.83 16.26
CA ASP A 664 2.84 -16.40 17.66
C ASP A 664 1.39 -15.92 17.87
N ILE A 665 0.41 -16.65 17.33
CA ILE A 665 -1.00 -16.24 17.33
C ILE A 665 -1.95 -17.38 17.74
N ASP A 666 -3.07 -17.00 18.35
CA ASP A 666 -4.07 -17.94 18.86
C ASP A 666 -5.40 -17.91 18.07
N ILE A 667 -5.68 -16.82 17.36
CA ILE A 667 -6.99 -16.60 16.70
C ILE A 667 -7.15 -17.46 15.43
N ILE A 668 -6.04 -17.74 14.74
CA ILE A 668 -6.04 -18.46 13.46
C ILE A 668 -5.43 -19.84 13.67
N PRO A 669 -6.05 -20.91 13.15
CA PRO A 669 -5.50 -22.24 13.32
C PRO A 669 -4.17 -22.39 12.55
N LYS A 670 -3.23 -23.14 13.14
CA LYS A 670 -1.85 -23.25 12.62
C LYS A 670 -1.76 -23.81 11.20
N ASN A 671 -2.72 -24.64 10.79
CA ASN A 671 -2.81 -25.20 9.45
C ASN A 671 -3.07 -24.15 8.36
N GLU A 672 -3.82 -23.09 8.68
CA GLU A 672 -4.18 -22.03 7.73
C GLU A 672 -3.17 -20.88 7.70
N THR A 673 -2.24 -20.85 8.66
CA THR A 673 -1.37 -19.70 8.91
C THR A 673 -0.44 -19.42 7.72
N PHE A 674 0.25 -20.43 7.21
CA PHE A 674 1.14 -20.27 6.05
C PHE A 674 0.39 -19.92 4.77
N TYR A 675 -0.77 -20.53 4.52
CA TYR A 675 -1.58 -20.20 3.35
C TYR A 675 -2.03 -18.72 3.38
N ARG A 676 -2.50 -18.24 4.53
CA ARG A 676 -2.88 -16.84 4.72
C ARG A 676 -1.67 -15.90 4.63
N ALA A 677 -0.52 -16.29 5.17
CA ALA A 677 0.72 -15.53 5.06
C ALA A 677 1.17 -15.39 3.60
N LEU A 678 1.16 -16.49 2.83
CA LEU A 678 1.46 -16.49 1.39
C LEU A 678 0.54 -15.55 0.62
N MET A 679 -0.75 -15.58 0.94
CA MET A 679 -1.74 -14.70 0.31
C MET A 679 -1.40 -13.21 0.56
N TYR A 680 -1.09 -12.82 1.80
CA TYR A 680 -0.71 -11.44 2.10
C TYR A 680 0.66 -11.04 1.53
N TRP A 681 1.64 -11.93 1.58
CA TRP A 681 2.93 -11.72 0.91
C TRP A 681 2.76 -11.50 -0.59
N SER A 682 1.91 -12.30 -1.24
CA SER A 682 1.61 -12.16 -2.67
C SER A 682 0.95 -10.83 -3.00
N ARG A 683 0.03 -10.36 -2.17
CA ARG A 683 -0.60 -9.04 -2.33
C ARG A 683 0.42 -7.91 -2.17
N ALA A 684 1.27 -7.95 -1.14
CA ALA A 684 2.31 -6.95 -0.93
C ALA A 684 3.34 -6.96 -2.07
N ALA A 685 3.74 -8.14 -2.55
CA ALA A 685 4.62 -8.30 -3.71
C ALA A 685 4.01 -7.68 -4.97
N GLY A 686 2.70 -7.91 -5.21
CA GLY A 686 1.94 -7.32 -6.32
C GLY A 686 1.90 -5.80 -6.30
N GLN A 687 1.98 -5.18 -5.12
CA GLN A 687 2.08 -3.72 -4.95
C GLN A 687 3.50 -3.17 -5.03
N GLY A 688 4.50 -4.02 -5.28
CA GLY A 688 5.88 -3.62 -5.53
C GLY A 688 6.84 -3.75 -4.35
N TYR A 689 6.44 -4.40 -3.24
CA TYR A 689 7.37 -4.67 -2.15
C TYR A 689 8.33 -5.82 -2.50
N SER A 690 9.64 -5.53 -2.52
CA SER A 690 10.64 -6.46 -3.06
C SER A 690 10.93 -7.63 -2.14
N VAL A 691 11.02 -7.38 -0.84
CA VAL A 691 11.22 -8.44 0.17
C VAL A 691 10.02 -9.38 0.19
N ALA A 692 8.79 -8.86 0.13
CA ALA A 692 7.60 -9.71 0.00
C ALA A 692 7.68 -10.63 -1.22
N ARG A 693 8.20 -10.14 -2.34
CA ARG A 693 8.35 -10.94 -3.56
C ARG A 693 9.38 -12.07 -3.39
N VAL A 694 10.47 -11.81 -2.66
CA VAL A 694 11.43 -12.85 -2.26
C VAL A 694 10.74 -13.89 -1.36
N LYS A 695 9.95 -13.45 -0.36
CA LYS A 695 9.19 -14.37 0.51
C LYS A 695 8.20 -15.24 -0.25
N VAL A 696 7.48 -14.69 -1.23
CA VAL A 696 6.61 -15.51 -2.11
C VAL A 696 7.44 -16.58 -2.83
N GLY A 697 8.62 -16.22 -3.33
CA GLY A 697 9.57 -17.18 -3.90
C GLY A 697 10.00 -18.26 -2.91
N ASP A 698 10.34 -17.87 -1.68
CA ASP A 698 10.74 -18.80 -0.61
C ASP A 698 9.61 -19.79 -0.29
N TYR A 699 8.36 -19.30 -0.24
CA TYR A 699 7.19 -20.14 0.03
C TYR A 699 6.96 -21.21 -1.03
N HIS A 700 7.07 -20.86 -2.32
CA HIS A 700 6.99 -21.85 -3.40
C HIS A 700 8.22 -22.76 -3.46
N TYR A 701 9.40 -22.26 -3.07
CA TYR A 701 10.61 -23.06 -3.01
C TYR A 701 10.55 -24.14 -1.91
N TYR A 702 10.05 -23.79 -0.72
CA TYR A 702 9.96 -24.69 0.43
C TYR A 702 8.62 -25.44 0.53
N GLY A 703 7.58 -25.01 -0.19
CA GLY A 703 6.23 -25.59 -0.10
C GLY A 703 5.47 -25.16 1.17
N TYR A 704 5.61 -23.90 1.59
CA TYR A 704 4.87 -23.37 2.74
C TYR A 704 3.46 -22.96 2.34
N GLY A 705 2.45 -23.71 2.81
CA GLY A 705 1.05 -23.43 2.47
C GLY A 705 0.69 -23.61 1.00
N THR A 706 1.61 -24.18 0.20
CA THR A 706 1.48 -24.45 -1.24
C THR A 706 2.38 -25.64 -1.60
N GLU A 707 2.22 -26.21 -2.79
CA GLU A 707 3.11 -27.26 -3.29
C GLU A 707 4.46 -26.67 -3.71
N VAL A 708 5.50 -27.50 -3.68
CA VAL A 708 6.85 -27.08 -4.10
C VAL A 708 6.86 -26.82 -5.60
N ASP A 709 7.08 -25.56 -5.99
CA ASP A 709 7.17 -25.13 -7.38
C ASP A 709 8.40 -24.23 -7.59
N TYR A 710 9.45 -24.85 -8.14
CA TYR A 710 10.69 -24.14 -8.43
C TYR A 710 10.59 -23.19 -9.62
N GLU A 711 9.66 -23.39 -10.55
CA GLU A 711 9.49 -22.51 -11.71
C GLU A 711 8.86 -21.17 -11.27
N ILE A 712 7.83 -21.22 -10.43
CA ILE A 712 7.22 -20.03 -9.84
C ILE A 712 8.23 -19.32 -8.95
N ALA A 713 8.96 -20.04 -8.10
CA ALA A 713 9.98 -19.45 -7.23
C ALA A 713 11.06 -18.70 -8.03
N ALA A 714 11.61 -19.35 -9.06
CA ALA A 714 12.57 -18.74 -9.99
C ALA A 714 12.04 -17.47 -10.63
N ASN A 715 10.79 -17.48 -11.08
CA ASN A 715 10.16 -16.32 -11.70
C ASN A 715 10.01 -15.15 -10.71
N GLN A 716 9.61 -15.41 -9.46
CA GLN A 716 9.51 -14.36 -8.44
C GLN A 716 10.87 -13.75 -8.09
N TYR A 717 11.92 -14.57 -7.92
CA TYR A 717 13.27 -14.06 -7.70
C TYR A 717 13.79 -13.28 -8.89
N LYS A 718 13.50 -13.73 -10.12
CA LYS A 718 13.87 -12.99 -11.33
C LYS A 718 13.25 -11.61 -11.35
N ILE A 719 11.94 -11.50 -11.08
CA ILE A 719 11.25 -10.20 -11.02
C ILE A 719 11.85 -9.32 -9.92
N ALA A 720 12.11 -9.87 -8.72
CA ALA A 720 12.72 -9.13 -7.61
C ALA A 720 14.17 -8.69 -7.91
N SER A 721 14.93 -9.49 -8.64
CA SER A 721 16.29 -9.19 -9.08
C SER A 721 16.31 -8.10 -10.16
N GLU A 722 15.51 -8.26 -11.23
CA GLU A 722 15.57 -7.41 -12.42
C GLU A 722 14.84 -6.08 -12.25
N GLN A 723 13.67 -6.08 -11.61
CA GLN A 723 12.83 -4.88 -11.49
C GLN A 723 13.10 -4.09 -10.21
N GLN A 724 13.55 -4.76 -9.14
CA GLN A 724 13.66 -4.17 -7.80
C GLN A 724 15.10 -4.18 -7.25
N HIS A 725 16.07 -4.71 -8.01
CA HIS A 725 17.49 -4.78 -7.64
C HIS A 725 17.72 -5.37 -6.24
N ASN A 726 16.99 -6.43 -5.87
CA ASN A 726 17.13 -7.08 -4.57
C ASN A 726 18.32 -8.07 -4.55
N ALA A 727 19.29 -7.85 -3.67
CA ALA A 727 20.51 -8.67 -3.58
C ALA A 727 20.26 -10.12 -3.12
N GLN A 728 19.30 -10.34 -2.21
CA GLN A 728 18.92 -11.69 -1.79
C GLN A 728 18.27 -12.48 -2.93
N ALA A 729 17.41 -11.82 -3.72
CA ALA A 729 16.82 -12.43 -4.91
C ALA A 729 17.89 -12.83 -5.94
N MET A 730 18.88 -11.97 -6.17
CA MET A 730 20.02 -12.27 -7.05
C MET A 730 20.80 -13.49 -6.55
N PHE A 731 21.08 -13.56 -5.24
CA PHE A 731 21.78 -14.69 -4.65
C PHE A 731 20.97 -15.99 -4.80
N ASN A 732 19.67 -15.96 -4.48
CA ASN A 732 18.78 -17.10 -4.61
C ASN A 732 18.70 -17.59 -6.07
N LEU A 733 18.60 -16.67 -7.03
CA LEU A 733 18.57 -17.00 -8.45
C LEU A 733 19.90 -17.61 -8.94
N GLY A 734 21.03 -17.11 -8.43
CA GLY A 734 22.35 -17.70 -8.66
C GLY A 734 22.43 -19.15 -8.18
N TYR A 735 21.89 -19.41 -6.98
CA TYR A 735 21.81 -20.77 -6.44
C TYR A 735 20.89 -21.69 -7.28
N MET A 736 19.74 -21.19 -7.74
CA MET A 736 18.85 -21.96 -8.61
C MET A 736 19.50 -22.31 -9.96
N HIS A 737 20.29 -21.41 -10.53
CA HIS A 737 21.10 -21.69 -11.73
C HIS A 737 22.22 -22.69 -11.46
N GLU A 738 22.85 -22.66 -10.28
CA GLU A 738 23.90 -23.63 -9.89
C GLU A 738 23.33 -25.06 -9.80
N GLN A 739 22.17 -25.21 -9.18
CA GLN A 739 21.52 -26.50 -8.95
C GLN A 739 20.67 -26.98 -10.13
N GLY A 740 20.15 -26.06 -10.95
CA GLY A 740 19.19 -26.37 -12.01
C GLY A 740 17.77 -26.62 -11.50
N LEU A 741 17.34 -25.90 -10.46
CA LEU A 741 16.00 -26.00 -9.87
C LEU A 741 15.03 -25.09 -10.62
N GLY A 742 13.98 -25.65 -11.25
CA GLY A 742 12.99 -24.87 -12.01
C GLY A 742 13.51 -24.20 -13.28
N MET A 743 14.78 -24.44 -13.62
CA MET A 743 15.48 -23.77 -14.72
C MET A 743 16.73 -24.55 -15.11
N LYS A 744 17.25 -24.30 -16.32
CA LYS A 744 18.43 -25.00 -16.81
C LYS A 744 19.66 -24.62 -15.97
N LYS A 745 20.42 -25.64 -15.56
CA LYS A 745 21.70 -25.47 -14.88
C LYS A 745 22.69 -24.69 -15.75
N ASP A 746 23.15 -23.54 -15.25
CA ASP A 746 24.11 -22.65 -15.90
C ASP A 746 25.04 -22.03 -14.86
N ILE A 747 26.26 -22.55 -14.81
CA ILE A 747 27.25 -22.16 -13.81
C ILE A 747 27.80 -20.75 -14.07
N HIS A 748 27.90 -20.32 -15.32
CA HIS A 748 28.40 -18.99 -15.66
C HIS A 748 27.39 -17.92 -15.27
N LEU A 749 26.12 -18.20 -15.52
CA LEU A 749 25.04 -17.33 -15.12
C LEU A 749 24.88 -17.30 -13.60
N ALA A 750 25.05 -18.43 -12.91
CA ALA A 750 25.12 -18.49 -11.45
C ALA A 750 26.20 -17.57 -10.87
N LYS A 751 27.44 -17.67 -11.37
CA LYS A 751 28.56 -16.79 -10.97
C LYS A 751 28.21 -15.32 -11.20
N ARG A 752 27.62 -14.99 -12.36
CA ARG A 752 27.23 -13.61 -12.68
C ARG A 752 26.22 -13.06 -11.68
N TYR A 753 25.22 -13.84 -11.29
CA TYR A 753 24.23 -13.41 -10.30
C TYR A 753 24.84 -13.26 -8.91
N TYR A 754 25.79 -14.11 -8.52
CA TYR A 754 26.54 -13.94 -7.28
C TYR A 754 27.37 -12.66 -7.28
N ASP A 755 28.13 -12.40 -8.34
CA ASP A 755 28.90 -11.17 -8.50
C ASP A 755 27.98 -9.94 -8.41
N LEU A 756 26.84 -9.96 -9.12
CA LEU A 756 25.84 -8.89 -9.09
C LEU A 756 25.24 -8.67 -7.69
N ALA A 757 24.99 -9.74 -6.93
CA ALA A 757 24.50 -9.63 -5.55
C ALA A 757 25.52 -8.92 -4.63
N ALA A 758 26.81 -9.24 -4.77
CA ALA A 758 27.89 -8.61 -4.00
C ALA A 758 28.14 -7.14 -4.37
N GLU A 759 27.89 -6.77 -5.63
CA GLU A 759 27.92 -5.36 -6.07
C GLU A 759 26.73 -4.56 -5.54
N THR A 760 25.57 -5.22 -5.40
CA THR A 760 24.32 -4.56 -5.00
C THR A 760 24.24 -4.28 -3.50
N SER A 761 24.76 -5.19 -2.66
CA SER A 761 24.74 -5.01 -1.20
C SER A 761 26.07 -5.43 -0.56
N SER A 762 26.53 -4.62 0.39
CA SER A 762 27.70 -4.95 1.24
C SER A 762 27.48 -6.23 2.04
N ASP A 763 26.25 -6.47 2.47
CA ASP A 763 25.91 -7.60 3.34
C ASP A 763 25.97 -8.92 2.57
N ALA A 764 25.81 -8.87 1.24
CA ALA A 764 25.89 -10.03 0.36
C ALA A 764 27.34 -10.46 0.05
N GLN A 765 28.35 -9.62 0.30
CA GLN A 765 29.74 -9.90 -0.10
C GLN A 765 30.31 -11.17 0.54
N VAL A 766 30.07 -11.38 1.84
CA VAL A 766 30.57 -12.56 2.56
C VAL A 766 29.86 -13.85 2.11
N PRO A 767 28.52 -13.92 2.06
CA PRO A 767 27.82 -15.07 1.49
C PRO A 767 28.26 -15.41 0.07
N VAL A 768 28.38 -14.39 -0.80
CA VAL A 768 28.83 -14.56 -2.19
C VAL A 768 30.25 -15.11 -2.27
N ALA A 769 31.19 -14.59 -1.48
CA ALA A 769 32.57 -15.08 -1.48
C ALA A 769 32.65 -16.58 -1.11
N LEU A 770 31.84 -17.01 -0.14
CA LEU A 770 31.75 -18.42 0.23
C LEU A 770 31.12 -19.27 -0.89
N ALA A 771 30.05 -18.78 -1.53
CA ALA A 771 29.41 -19.46 -2.65
C ALA A 771 30.35 -19.62 -3.86
N LEU A 772 31.10 -18.56 -4.20
CA LEU A 772 32.11 -18.58 -5.26
C LEU A 772 33.29 -19.50 -4.92
N ALA A 773 33.72 -19.52 -3.66
CA ALA A 773 34.76 -20.45 -3.19
C ALA A 773 34.29 -21.91 -3.32
N LYS A 774 33.06 -22.22 -2.91
CA LYS A 774 32.42 -23.53 -3.12
C LYS A 774 32.42 -23.89 -4.60
N LEU A 775 31.99 -22.97 -5.47
CA LEU A 775 31.93 -23.19 -6.91
C LEU A 775 33.32 -23.47 -7.50
N GLY A 776 34.35 -22.76 -7.03
CA GLY A 776 35.74 -23.00 -7.41
C GLY A 776 36.25 -24.38 -6.98
N VAL A 777 35.89 -24.85 -5.78
CA VAL A 777 36.22 -26.20 -5.31
C VAL A 777 35.53 -27.26 -6.16
N LEU A 778 34.24 -27.10 -6.46
CA LEU A 778 33.48 -28.04 -7.30
C LEU A 778 34.07 -28.12 -8.72
N TYR A 779 34.38 -26.98 -9.32
CA TYR A 779 35.01 -26.93 -10.65
C TYR A 779 36.40 -27.59 -10.64
N SER A 780 37.19 -27.36 -9.59
CA SER A 780 38.51 -28.00 -9.44
C SER A 780 38.40 -29.52 -9.28
N LEU A 781 37.41 -30.01 -8.52
CA LEU A 781 37.14 -31.44 -8.37
C LEU A 781 36.68 -32.08 -9.68
N GLN A 782 35.79 -31.42 -10.42
CA GLN A 782 35.33 -31.90 -11.72
C GLN A 782 36.49 -31.96 -12.73
N HIS A 783 37.34 -30.93 -12.76
CA HIS A 783 38.52 -30.90 -13.62
C HIS A 783 39.51 -32.03 -13.29
N LEU A 784 39.69 -32.35 -12.00
CA LEU A 784 40.51 -33.48 -11.57
C LEU A 784 39.94 -34.84 -11.97
N GLN A 785 38.61 -34.98 -12.01
CA GLN A 785 37.94 -36.18 -12.51
C GLN A 785 38.12 -36.34 -14.03
N GLU A 786 38.03 -35.25 -14.78
CA GLU A 786 38.21 -35.25 -16.24
C GLU A 786 39.67 -35.53 -16.66
N MET A 787 40.66 -35.30 -15.79
CA MET A 787 42.08 -35.61 -16.03
C MET A 787 42.46 -37.10 -15.87
N ASN A 788 41.51 -38.04 -15.93
CA ASN A 788 41.76 -39.49 -16.04
C ASN A 788 42.57 -40.11 -14.88
N PHE A 789 42.19 -39.83 -13.63
CA PHE A 789 42.64 -40.60 -12.44
C PHE A 789 41.76 -41.84 -12.16
N ASP A 790 41.21 -42.48 -13.20
CA ASP A 790 40.33 -43.64 -13.10
C ASP A 790 40.95 -44.84 -12.35
N SER A 791 42.27 -44.87 -12.18
CA SER A 791 42.97 -45.93 -11.45
C SER A 791 43.09 -45.73 -9.93
N LEU A 792 42.70 -44.57 -9.38
CA LEU A 792 42.98 -44.24 -7.97
C LEU A 792 41.74 -44.08 -7.07
N LEU A 793 40.60 -43.63 -7.58
CA LEU A 793 39.35 -43.48 -6.80
C LEU A 793 38.11 -43.61 -7.71
N PRO A 794 37.57 -44.82 -7.95
CA PRO A 794 36.38 -44.98 -8.77
C PRO A 794 35.14 -44.51 -7.99
N ASN A 795 34.32 -43.66 -8.63
CA ASN A 795 32.96 -43.30 -8.21
C ASN A 795 32.80 -42.58 -6.86
N VAL A 796 33.57 -41.52 -6.59
CA VAL A 796 33.25 -40.59 -5.48
C VAL A 796 32.16 -39.61 -5.94
N ASN A 797 30.92 -40.09 -5.97
CA ASN A 797 29.77 -39.21 -6.16
C ASN A 797 29.41 -38.65 -4.78
N LEU A 798 29.82 -37.41 -4.51
CA LEU A 798 29.71 -36.77 -3.19
C LEU A 798 28.27 -36.78 -2.67
N ASN A 799 27.28 -36.64 -3.56
CA ASN A 799 25.86 -36.73 -3.24
C ASN A 799 25.43 -38.11 -2.72
N LYS A 800 26.13 -39.20 -3.12
CA LYS A 800 25.89 -40.56 -2.60
C LYS A 800 26.61 -40.85 -1.29
N ILE A 801 27.72 -40.17 -1.02
CA ILE A 801 28.59 -40.47 0.14
C ILE A 801 28.23 -39.60 1.34
N LEU A 802 27.87 -38.34 1.10
CA LEU A 802 27.64 -37.33 2.14
C LEU A 802 26.20 -36.80 2.17
N GLY A 803 25.35 -37.31 1.28
CA GLY A 803 23.97 -36.87 1.12
C GLY A 803 23.82 -35.71 0.13
N PRO A 804 22.57 -35.35 -0.23
CA PRO A 804 22.30 -34.27 -1.18
C PRO A 804 22.77 -32.89 -0.69
N ASP A 805 22.76 -32.65 0.62
CA ASP A 805 23.09 -31.35 1.24
C ASP A 805 24.57 -31.24 1.64
N TRP A 806 25.47 -31.96 0.95
CA TRP A 806 26.90 -31.97 1.33
C TRP A 806 27.56 -30.58 1.24
N ASP A 807 27.03 -29.74 0.36
CA ASP A 807 27.46 -28.37 0.17
C ASP A 807 27.24 -27.49 1.41
N LEU A 808 26.20 -27.75 2.21
CA LEU A 808 25.98 -27.08 3.49
C LEU A 808 27.15 -27.35 4.45
N TYR A 809 27.69 -28.57 4.47
CA TYR A 809 28.85 -28.92 5.30
C TYR A 809 30.13 -28.20 4.85
N ILE A 810 30.33 -28.01 3.54
CA ILE A 810 31.47 -27.23 3.04
C ILE A 810 31.32 -25.76 3.42
N MET A 811 30.15 -25.17 3.20
CA MET A 811 29.90 -23.77 3.52
C MET A 811 30.07 -23.49 5.01
N THR A 812 29.53 -24.36 5.87
CA THR A 812 29.69 -24.24 7.32
C THR A 812 31.14 -24.41 7.76
N THR A 813 31.89 -25.36 7.20
CA THR A 813 33.33 -25.50 7.52
C THR A 813 34.16 -24.31 7.06
N LEU A 814 33.89 -23.76 5.86
CA LEU A 814 34.52 -22.53 5.39
C LEU A 814 34.17 -21.33 6.28
N ALA A 815 32.90 -21.20 6.69
CA ALA A 815 32.45 -20.14 7.59
C ALA A 815 33.12 -20.25 8.97
N VAL A 816 33.25 -21.47 9.52
CA VAL A 816 33.97 -21.70 10.79
C VAL A 816 35.45 -21.37 10.65
N MET A 817 36.11 -21.78 9.55
CA MET A 817 37.51 -21.42 9.30
C MET A 817 37.69 -19.90 9.18
N LEU A 818 36.76 -19.21 8.52
CA LEU A 818 36.77 -17.76 8.40
C LEU A 818 36.52 -17.08 9.75
N GLY A 819 35.59 -17.60 10.56
CA GLY A 819 35.36 -17.17 11.93
C GLY A 819 36.57 -17.36 12.83
N ILE A 820 37.29 -18.47 12.70
CA ILE A 820 38.56 -18.73 13.40
C ILE A 820 39.63 -17.73 12.96
N VAL A 821 39.75 -17.44 11.66
CA VAL A 821 40.69 -16.44 11.15
C VAL A 821 40.34 -15.04 11.67
N VAL A 822 39.06 -14.66 11.68
CA VAL A 822 38.62 -13.37 12.24
C VAL A 822 38.85 -13.32 13.75
N TYR A 823 38.62 -14.41 14.48
CA TYR A 823 38.90 -14.52 15.91
C TYR A 823 40.39 -14.36 16.21
N PHE A 824 41.27 -15.03 15.46
CA PHE A 824 42.72 -14.86 15.63
C PHE A 824 43.24 -13.51 15.13
N ARG A 825 42.52 -12.86 14.21
CA ARG A 825 42.86 -11.51 13.71
C ARG A 825 42.38 -10.40 14.66
N ARG A 826 41.29 -10.63 15.41
CA ARG A 826 40.92 -9.87 16.60
C ARG A 826 41.82 -10.33 17.75
N GLY A 827 43.09 -9.90 17.74
CA GLY A 827 43.97 -10.09 18.90
C GLY A 827 43.30 -9.61 20.19
N PRO A 828 43.70 -10.13 21.37
CA PRO A 828 43.06 -9.79 22.63
C PRO A 828 43.05 -8.27 22.80
N GLN A 829 41.86 -7.66 22.79
CA GLN A 829 41.69 -6.28 23.21
C GLN A 829 41.96 -6.25 24.72
N GLY A 830 43.16 -5.78 25.08
CA GLY A 830 43.52 -5.44 26.46
C GLY A 830 43.01 -4.07 26.85
#